data_AF-A0A8S3XGA7-F1
#
_entry.id   AF-A0A8S3XGA7-F1
#
_cell.length_a   1.000
_cell.length_b   1.000
_cell.length_c   1.000
_cell.angle_alpha   90.00
_cell.angle_beta   90.00
_cell.angle_gamma   90.00
#
_symmetry.space_group_name_H-M   'P 1'
#
loop_
_entity.id
_entity.type
_entity.pdbx_description
1 polymer ?
#
loop_
_entity_poly.entity_id
_entity_poly.type
_entity_poly.pdbx_seq_one_letter_code
_entity_poly.pdbx_strand_id
1 'polypeptide(L)'
;MEPERNVVPEETRREVLIRYQYFIPRGARICSLHRQEANYENLYSAEYSLNYFTSIQIEEIIFILMEGLHNISYENIQNYPDNQVQYFIGISKQEHQQILEATPRLRNMHRGSFALTALLCKLRTGDSGDRLSCLFQVPRRTIETLMSVARNILLTDYVPQFLGFSHLRREQVAAKTTNIANHIFALACDRTGVSDRAAAIIASSVLKDVGIISTKDPSGVIDRSKLRRERTKVRSSLQDADRNKIIRGIYFDGRKDKSLVSIKKEGKFYRKRVTEDHYVILSESGCDYFGHVTCELGTAKGIQSTIIRHLKMKSVDLNKIAVVGCDGTVVNTGSKGGVVRLMEEELKKPLQWFICQLHSNELPLRHLLLHLDGKTTGPKCFSGPIGSELQKCETMPIVEFTVIPSTLPEIPRNDLSTDQKYLYDVMNAISTGVFTSDLANIEPGPLSHSRWLTTANRILRLYATKTDPLENLMILATYVMKVYGPMWFTIKCNPSCINGAKHLWQTISLTRYLSADLKIVIDKVLIRNGYFGHPENILIAMLGDDREIIRELACQQILKARAENDQGLRTFKVPPLNFDAEDYTDLIKWQDCKITEPPLTYNLSDEFLKEIVKCGLRTCQSIKDFPCHTQAVERCIKLVTEASSAVCGENKRDGFIRARLLSRQQMPNFDTKKTI
;
A
#
# COMPACT_ATOMS: atom_id res chain seq x y z
N MET A 1 48.51 29.56 91.80
CA MET A 1 48.25 28.14 91.48
C MET A 1 47.62 28.11 90.11
N GLU A 2 48.31 27.57 89.10
CA GLU A 2 47.70 27.40 87.78
C GLU A 2 46.55 26.38 87.88
N PRO A 3 45.34 26.70 87.41
CA PRO A 3 44.22 25.77 87.49
C PRO A 3 44.50 24.56 86.59
N GLU A 4 44.28 23.36 87.14
CA GLU A 4 44.47 22.09 86.45
C GLU A 4 43.66 22.06 85.14
N ARG A 5 44.34 21.86 84.01
CA ARG A 5 43.75 21.90 82.66
C ARG A 5 43.52 20.49 82.13
N ASN A 6 42.25 20.07 82.11
CA ASN A 6 41.80 18.77 81.63
C ASN A 6 41.49 18.81 80.14
N VAL A 7 41.64 17.68 79.44
CA VAL A 7 41.19 17.57 78.05
C VAL A 7 39.67 17.63 77.99
N VAL A 8 39.11 18.38 77.03
CA VAL A 8 37.65 18.48 76.85
C VAL A 8 37.07 17.09 76.48
N PRO A 9 36.08 16.57 77.22
CA PRO A 9 35.45 15.27 76.91
C PRO A 9 34.81 15.26 75.52
N GLU A 10 34.83 14.11 74.84
CA GLU A 10 34.23 13.98 73.50
C GLU A 10 32.72 14.29 73.49
N GLU A 11 32.00 13.93 74.56
CA GLU A 11 30.57 14.22 74.69
C GLU A 11 30.28 15.73 74.74
N THR A 12 31.11 16.49 75.47
CA THR A 12 31.03 17.95 75.52
C THR A 12 31.38 18.57 74.17
N ARG A 13 32.41 18.06 73.47
CA ARG A 13 32.78 18.53 72.12
C ARG A 13 31.63 18.34 71.13
N ARG A 14 30.92 17.21 71.24
CA ARG A 14 29.73 16.90 70.45
C ARG A 14 28.58 17.84 70.76
N GLU A 15 28.25 18.02 72.03
CA GLU A 15 27.17 18.92 72.43
C GLU A 15 27.45 20.36 71.96
N VAL A 16 28.69 20.84 72.15
CA VAL A 16 29.07 22.19 71.74
C VAL A 16 28.97 22.38 70.22
N LEU A 17 29.39 21.38 69.44
CA LEU A 17 29.27 21.40 67.99
C LEU A 17 27.81 21.40 67.51
N ILE A 18 26.96 20.55 68.08
CA ILE A 18 25.55 20.41 67.65
C ILE A 18 24.72 21.62 68.08
N ARG A 19 24.88 22.07 69.33
CA ARG A 19 23.99 23.07 69.95
C ARG A 19 24.45 24.51 69.73
N TYR A 20 25.76 24.74 69.73
CA TYR A 20 26.36 26.08 69.63
C TYR A 20 27.12 26.30 68.31
N GLN A 21 27.11 25.30 67.41
CA GLN A 21 27.80 25.33 66.10
C GLN A 21 29.31 25.62 66.20
N TYR A 22 29.91 25.36 67.35
CA TYR A 22 31.30 25.68 67.63
C TYR A 22 32.14 24.40 67.71
N PHE A 23 33.18 24.28 66.89
CA PHE A 23 34.03 23.10 66.87
C PHE A 23 35.21 23.23 67.84
N ILE A 24 35.30 22.28 68.77
CA ILE A 24 36.43 22.16 69.69
C ILE A 24 37.36 21.03 69.18
N PRO A 25 38.64 21.29 68.84
CA PRO A 25 39.54 20.26 68.32
C PRO A 25 39.99 19.25 69.40
N ARG A 26 40.47 18.07 68.96
CA ARG A 26 41.06 17.06 69.86
C ARG A 26 42.24 17.63 70.64
N GLY A 27 42.29 17.30 71.92
CA GLY A 27 43.36 17.75 72.81
C GLY A 27 43.21 19.19 73.32
N ALA A 28 42.16 19.91 72.92
CA ALA A 28 41.79 21.17 73.54
C ALA A 28 41.60 20.96 75.05
N ARG A 29 42.04 21.93 75.85
CA ARG A 29 41.99 21.84 77.31
C ARG A 29 41.07 22.89 77.91
N ILE A 30 40.37 22.49 78.97
CA ILE A 30 39.45 23.30 79.75
C ILE A 30 39.85 23.22 81.23
N CYS A 31 39.74 24.33 81.96
CA CYS A 31 39.97 24.31 83.40
C CYS A 31 38.76 23.70 84.13
N SER A 32 38.99 23.19 85.34
CA SER A 32 37.96 22.55 86.16
C SER A 32 36.73 23.43 86.42
N LEU A 33 36.93 24.75 86.49
CA LEU A 33 35.89 25.74 86.77
C LEU A 33 34.92 25.91 85.58
N HIS A 34 35.45 26.20 84.38
CA HIS A 34 34.62 26.31 83.16
C HIS A 34 33.99 24.98 82.74
N ARG A 35 34.57 23.85 83.13
CA ARG A 35 33.96 22.53 82.88
C ARG A 35 32.68 22.30 83.70
N GLN A 36 32.59 22.86 84.90
CA GLN A 36 31.43 22.71 85.78
C GLN A 36 30.31 23.72 85.45
N GLU A 37 30.66 24.93 85.03
CA GLU A 37 29.68 25.97 84.69
C GLU A 37 28.92 25.69 83.38
N ALA A 38 29.53 24.95 82.44
CA ALA A 38 28.95 24.57 81.15
C ALA A 38 28.36 25.74 80.33
N ASN A 39 28.86 26.96 80.53
CA ASN A 39 28.43 28.15 79.79
C ASN A 39 29.27 28.32 78.51
N TYR A 40 28.67 27.95 77.37
CA TYR A 40 29.34 27.95 76.06
C TYR A 40 28.81 29.04 75.11
N GLU A 41 27.93 29.93 75.56
CA GLU A 41 27.29 30.94 74.70
C GLU A 41 28.29 31.99 74.17
N ASN A 42 29.34 32.27 74.94
CA ASN A 42 30.34 33.29 74.62
C ASN A 42 31.59 32.74 73.91
N LEU A 43 31.54 31.51 73.37
CA LEU A 43 32.70 30.88 72.73
C LEU A 43 33.20 31.63 71.49
N TYR A 44 32.33 32.34 70.77
CA TYR A 44 32.71 33.13 69.60
C TYR A 44 33.47 34.42 69.94
N SER A 45 33.42 34.85 71.20
CA SER A 45 34.13 36.02 71.71
C SER A 45 35.46 35.68 72.38
N ALA A 46 35.90 34.42 72.32
CA ALA A 46 37.18 34.01 72.90
C ALA A 46 38.37 34.49 72.05
N GLU A 47 39.42 34.96 72.71
CA GLU A 47 40.61 35.58 72.10
C GLU A 47 41.34 34.66 71.09
N TYR A 48 41.08 33.34 71.15
CA TYR A 48 41.73 32.31 70.32
C TYR A 48 40.75 31.57 69.38
N SER A 49 39.56 32.10 69.15
CA SER A 49 38.62 31.54 68.17
C SER A 49 39.16 31.70 66.75
N LEU A 50 39.21 30.59 66.00
CA LEU A 50 39.64 30.57 64.60
C LEU A 50 38.44 30.36 63.68
N ASN A 51 38.41 31.09 62.56
CA ASN A 51 37.33 31.03 61.57
C ASN A 51 37.70 30.18 60.33
N TYR A 52 38.72 29.35 60.43
CA TYR A 52 39.17 28.46 59.36
C TYR A 52 39.43 27.06 59.93
N PHE A 53 39.21 26.04 59.10
CA PHE A 53 39.39 24.64 59.48
C PHE A 53 40.44 23.97 58.60
N THR A 54 41.24 23.08 59.19
CA THR A 54 42.08 22.16 58.43
C THR A 54 41.25 21.00 57.89
N SER A 55 41.74 20.31 56.85
CA SER A 55 41.09 19.12 56.29
C SER A 55 40.82 18.03 57.34
N ILE A 56 41.74 17.83 58.30
CA ILE A 56 41.58 16.89 59.42
C ILE A 56 40.46 17.33 60.37
N GLN A 57 40.33 18.62 60.64
CA GLN A 57 39.26 19.16 61.49
C GLN A 57 37.90 19.05 60.81
N ILE A 58 37.83 19.25 59.49
CA ILE A 58 36.59 19.05 58.72
C ILE A 58 36.17 17.58 58.76
N GLU A 59 37.11 16.65 58.59
CA GLU A 59 36.84 15.21 58.71
C GLU A 59 36.30 14.85 60.09
N GLU A 60 36.86 15.45 61.14
CA GLU A 60 36.40 15.25 62.52
C GLU A 60 34.99 15.82 62.76
N ILE A 61 34.69 17.03 62.26
CA ILE A 61 33.34 17.62 62.31
C ILE A 61 32.33 16.68 61.66
N ILE A 62 32.66 16.15 60.49
CA ILE A 62 31.79 15.22 59.76
C ILE A 62 31.56 13.95 60.58
N PHE A 63 32.61 13.37 61.18
CA PHE A 63 32.46 12.17 62.00
C PHE A 63 31.53 12.39 63.20
N ILE A 64 31.69 13.52 63.91
CA ILE A 64 30.83 13.87 65.06
C ILE A 64 29.37 14.06 64.63
N LEU A 65 29.13 14.71 63.49
CA LEU A 65 27.79 14.92 62.94
C LEU A 65 27.16 13.62 62.41
N MET A 66 27.97 12.71 61.87
CA MET A 66 27.50 11.41 61.36
C MET A 66 26.99 10.48 62.46
N GLU A 67 27.60 10.49 63.65
CA GLU A 67 27.11 9.70 64.78
C GLU A 67 25.71 10.10 65.27
N GLY A 68 25.24 11.33 64.97
CA GLY A 68 23.89 11.80 65.27
C GLY A 68 22.81 11.40 64.26
N LEU A 69 23.19 10.89 63.08
CA LEU A 69 22.26 10.57 61.96
C LEU A 69 21.64 9.16 62.05
N HIS A 70 21.99 8.36 63.06
CA HIS A 70 21.63 6.94 63.13
C HIS A 70 20.14 6.62 63.43
N ASN A 71 19.24 7.61 63.53
CA ASN A 71 17.84 7.40 63.91
C ASN A 71 16.77 7.72 62.84
N ILE A 72 17.15 7.92 61.57
CA ILE A 72 16.15 8.18 60.51
C ILE A 72 15.76 6.87 59.82
N SER A 73 14.54 6.39 60.05
CA SER A 73 13.96 5.27 59.30
C SER A 73 13.66 5.70 57.86
N TYR A 74 14.46 5.20 56.93
CA TYR A 74 14.41 5.55 55.50
C TYR A 74 13.35 4.77 54.69
N GLU A 75 12.37 4.17 55.36
CA GLU A 75 11.39 3.29 54.70
C GLU A 75 10.18 4.03 54.12
N ASN A 76 9.86 5.23 54.62
CA ASN A 76 8.71 6.00 54.15
C ASN A 76 9.09 7.45 53.82
N ILE A 77 8.97 7.81 52.55
CA ILE A 77 9.22 9.16 52.04
C ILE A 77 8.39 10.25 52.75
N GLN A 78 7.24 9.89 53.34
CA GLN A 78 6.42 10.83 54.11
C GLN A 78 7.13 11.34 55.37
N ASN A 79 8.08 10.56 55.90
CA ASN A 79 8.84 10.90 57.09
C ASN A 79 10.02 11.84 56.79
N TYR A 80 10.30 12.14 55.52
CA TYR A 80 11.40 13.02 55.13
C TYR A 80 10.94 14.49 55.11
N PRO A 81 11.77 15.44 55.56
CA PRO A 81 11.55 16.86 55.32
C PRO A 81 11.43 17.20 53.83
N ASP A 82 10.52 18.10 53.45
CA ASP A 82 10.22 18.41 52.04
C ASP A 82 11.44 18.92 51.26
N ASN A 83 12.31 19.69 51.92
CA ASN A 83 13.57 20.15 51.35
C ASN A 83 14.52 18.98 51.00
N GLN A 84 14.56 17.92 51.82
CA GLN A 84 15.36 16.73 51.54
C GLN A 84 14.76 15.89 50.43
N VAL A 85 13.42 15.75 50.39
CA VAL A 85 12.74 15.03 49.30
C VAL A 85 13.03 15.70 47.96
N GLN A 86 12.87 17.02 47.89
CA GLN A 86 13.14 17.78 46.67
C GLN A 86 14.62 17.68 46.26
N TYR A 87 15.55 17.66 47.22
CA TYR A 87 16.99 17.51 46.95
C TYR A 87 17.35 16.12 46.41
N PHE A 88 16.92 15.05 47.08
CA PHE A 88 17.37 13.69 46.77
C PHE A 88 16.65 13.06 45.59
N ILE A 89 15.34 13.28 45.42
CA ILE A 89 14.57 12.62 44.34
C ILE A 89 14.07 13.58 43.26
N GLY A 90 14.11 14.90 43.50
CA GLY A 90 13.79 15.91 42.49
C GLY A 90 12.31 16.15 42.22
N ILE A 91 11.41 15.47 42.93
CA ILE A 91 9.95 15.65 42.84
C ILE A 91 9.33 15.80 44.22
N SER A 92 8.13 16.37 44.29
CA SER A 92 7.37 16.52 45.53
C SER A 92 6.81 15.18 46.04
N LYS A 93 6.46 15.14 47.34
CA LYS A 93 5.76 13.98 47.95
C LYS A 93 4.45 13.66 47.24
N GLN A 94 3.73 14.69 46.75
CA GLN A 94 2.47 14.53 46.02
C GLN A 94 2.70 13.87 44.66
N GLU A 95 3.71 14.30 43.90
CA GLU A 95 4.07 13.70 42.62
C GLU A 95 4.56 12.25 42.77
N HIS A 96 5.33 11.97 43.83
CA HIS A 96 5.73 10.60 44.17
C HIS A 96 4.51 9.70 44.41
N GLN A 97 3.52 10.18 45.15
CA GLN A 97 2.28 9.45 45.41
C GLN A 97 1.45 9.23 44.13
N GLN A 98 1.38 10.23 43.24
CA GLN A 98 0.71 10.10 41.95
C GLN A 98 1.32 9.00 41.07
N ILE A 99 2.65 8.86 41.06
CA ILE A 99 3.32 7.78 40.31
C ILE A 99 2.91 6.41 40.88
N LEU A 100 2.83 6.28 42.20
CA LEU A 100 2.38 5.03 42.84
C LEU A 100 0.91 4.72 42.51
N GLU A 101 0.03 5.72 42.54
CA GLU A 101 -1.39 5.55 42.19
C GLU A 101 -1.60 5.16 40.73
N ALA A 102 -0.83 5.75 39.81
CA ALA A 102 -0.84 5.42 38.39
C ALA A 102 -0.19 4.05 38.08
N THR A 103 0.48 3.43 39.05
CA THR A 103 1.22 2.17 38.85
C THR A 103 0.85 1.12 39.91
N PRO A 104 -0.36 0.51 39.84
CA PRO A 104 -0.87 -0.39 40.90
C PRO A 104 0.06 -1.56 41.22
N ARG A 105 0.77 -2.11 40.22
CA ARG A 105 1.75 -3.19 40.40
C ARG A 105 2.94 -2.76 41.27
N LEU A 106 3.40 -1.52 41.11
CA LEU A 106 4.47 -0.97 41.94
C LEU A 106 3.95 -0.62 43.34
N ARG A 107 2.74 -0.05 43.46
CA ARG A 107 2.13 0.29 44.75
C ARG A 107 1.90 -0.95 45.63
N ASN A 108 1.45 -2.05 45.04
CA ASN A 108 1.14 -3.28 45.76
C ASN A 108 2.36 -4.20 45.98
N MET A 109 3.53 -3.82 45.47
CA MET A 109 4.77 -4.56 45.66
C MET A 109 5.31 -4.37 47.09
N HIS A 110 5.86 -5.43 47.68
CA HIS A 110 6.58 -5.34 48.95
C HIS A 110 7.74 -4.32 48.84
N ARG A 111 7.72 -3.29 49.69
CA ARG A 111 8.63 -2.12 49.62
C ARG A 111 8.58 -1.33 48.30
N GLY A 112 7.44 -1.33 47.60
CA GLY A 112 7.27 -0.66 46.31
C GLY A 112 7.48 0.86 46.35
N SER A 113 6.98 1.54 47.39
CA SER A 113 7.21 2.98 47.61
C SER A 113 8.71 3.30 47.77
N PHE A 114 9.40 2.53 48.62
CA PHE A 114 10.86 2.64 48.80
C PHE A 114 11.62 2.35 47.50
N ALA A 115 11.21 1.34 46.73
CA ALA A 115 11.83 0.99 45.46
C ALA A 115 11.74 2.15 44.44
N LEU A 116 10.60 2.85 44.40
CA LEU A 116 10.43 4.07 43.61
C LEU A 116 11.36 5.19 44.10
N THR A 117 11.38 5.45 45.42
CA THR A 117 12.24 6.47 46.03
C THR A 117 13.72 6.23 45.72
N ALA A 118 14.20 4.99 45.90
CA ALA A 118 15.58 4.61 45.62
C ALA A 118 15.94 4.78 44.14
N LEU A 119 15.04 4.40 43.23
CA LEU A 119 15.23 4.55 41.79
C LEU A 119 15.30 6.02 41.38
N LEU A 120 14.41 6.86 41.90
CA LEU A 120 14.41 8.31 41.61
C LEU A 120 15.66 8.98 42.19
N CYS A 121 16.07 8.60 43.40
CA CYS A 121 17.32 9.07 44.01
C CYS A 121 18.52 8.73 43.12
N LYS A 122 18.64 7.46 42.69
CA LYS A 122 19.67 7.00 41.75
C LYS A 122 19.70 7.80 40.45
N LEU A 123 18.53 8.09 39.87
CA LEU A 123 18.41 8.85 38.63
C LEU A 123 18.76 10.33 38.82
N ARG A 124 18.46 10.90 39.99
CA ARG A 124 18.69 12.31 40.28
C ARG A 124 20.14 12.62 40.66
N THR A 125 20.73 11.81 41.54
CA THR A 125 22.08 12.05 42.10
C THR A 125 23.19 11.33 41.34
N GLY A 126 22.87 10.24 40.63
CA GLY A 126 23.85 9.38 39.98
C GLY A 126 24.66 8.50 40.94
N ASP A 127 24.34 8.49 42.24
CA ASP A 127 25.12 7.81 43.29
C ASP A 127 25.27 6.30 43.04
N SER A 128 26.44 5.72 43.36
CA SER A 128 26.70 4.28 43.20
C SER A 128 25.77 3.41 44.06
N GLY A 129 25.64 2.12 43.72
CA GLY A 129 24.88 1.17 44.54
C GLY A 129 25.41 1.07 45.98
N ASP A 130 26.72 1.20 46.16
CA ASP A 130 27.36 1.23 47.48
C ASP A 130 26.98 2.49 48.28
N ARG A 131 26.97 3.66 47.63
CA ARG A 131 26.59 4.92 48.26
C ARG A 131 25.11 4.93 48.65
N LEU A 132 24.23 4.42 47.78
CA LEU A 132 22.81 4.27 48.10
C LEU A 132 22.56 3.22 49.18
N SER A 133 23.34 2.14 49.21
CA SER A 133 23.27 1.12 50.27
C SER A 133 23.60 1.72 51.64
N CYS A 134 24.63 2.57 51.70
CA CYS A 134 25.00 3.31 52.91
C CYS A 134 23.94 4.34 53.28
N LEU A 135 23.47 5.14 52.31
CA LEU A 135 22.48 6.21 52.52
C LEU A 135 21.16 5.67 53.08
N PHE A 136 20.64 4.59 52.50
CA PHE A 136 19.34 4.01 52.88
C PHE A 136 19.45 2.92 53.96
N GLN A 137 20.66 2.56 54.39
CA GLN A 137 20.92 1.45 55.32
C GLN A 137 20.29 0.13 54.88
N VAL A 138 20.33 -0.16 53.57
CA VAL A 138 19.80 -1.39 52.97
C VAL A 138 20.93 -2.10 52.23
N PRO A 139 21.07 -3.44 52.33
CA PRO A 139 22.09 -4.16 51.58
C PRO A 139 22.04 -3.84 50.08
N ARG A 140 23.20 -3.57 49.48
CA ARG A 140 23.34 -3.19 48.07
C ARG A 140 22.55 -4.08 47.12
N ARG A 141 22.64 -5.40 47.30
CA ARG A 141 21.95 -6.39 46.45
C ARG A 141 20.43 -6.23 46.52
N THR A 142 19.90 -5.90 47.70
CA THR A 142 18.45 -5.71 47.92
C THR A 142 17.96 -4.45 47.23
N ILE A 143 18.64 -3.31 47.40
CA ILE A 143 18.21 -2.04 46.79
C ILE A 143 18.36 -2.06 45.26
N GLU A 144 19.42 -2.67 44.72
CA GLU A 144 19.58 -2.85 43.27
C GLU A 144 18.47 -3.73 42.67
N THR A 145 18.08 -4.81 43.37
CA THR A 145 16.98 -5.67 42.95
C THR A 145 15.65 -4.90 42.94
N LEU A 146 15.35 -4.18 44.03
CA LEU A 146 14.13 -3.37 44.14
C LEU A 146 14.06 -2.29 43.05
N MET A 147 15.15 -1.56 42.80
CA MET A 147 15.22 -0.54 41.74
C MET A 147 15.04 -1.14 40.34
N SER A 148 15.60 -2.32 40.09
CA SER A 148 15.45 -3.02 38.81
C SER A 148 13.98 -3.41 38.56
N VAL A 149 13.31 -3.97 39.56
CA VAL A 149 11.89 -4.31 39.48
C VAL A 149 11.04 -3.05 39.29
N ALA A 150 11.28 -2.00 40.08
CA ALA A 150 10.57 -0.72 39.93
C ALA A 150 10.75 -0.11 38.54
N ARG A 151 11.98 -0.13 38.00
CA ARG A 151 12.28 0.34 36.64
C ARG A 151 11.48 -0.44 35.59
N ASN A 152 11.46 -1.76 35.68
CA ASN A 152 10.75 -2.61 34.73
C ASN A 152 9.23 -2.38 34.78
N ILE A 153 8.67 -2.25 35.99
CA ILE A 153 7.25 -1.93 36.17
C ILE A 153 6.93 -0.56 35.58
N LEU A 154 7.73 0.48 35.87
CA LEU A 154 7.51 1.81 35.30
C LEU A 154 7.63 1.83 33.77
N LEU A 155 8.60 1.11 33.19
CA LEU A 155 8.75 1.00 31.73
C LEU A 155 7.57 0.29 31.06
N THR A 156 6.91 -0.62 31.77
CA THR A 156 5.78 -1.41 31.24
C THR A 156 4.45 -0.71 31.46
N ASP A 157 4.24 -0.15 32.64
CA ASP A 157 2.92 0.28 33.09
C ASP A 157 2.76 1.81 33.00
N TYR A 158 3.83 2.58 33.29
CA TYR A 158 3.77 4.04 33.42
C TYR A 158 4.22 4.77 32.14
N VAL A 159 5.42 4.48 31.62
CA VAL A 159 6.02 5.17 30.45
C VAL A 159 5.20 5.05 29.15
N PRO A 160 4.52 3.92 28.86
CA PRO A 160 3.70 3.84 27.63
C PRO A 160 2.51 4.79 27.66
N GLN A 161 2.00 5.12 28.86
CA GLN A 161 0.83 5.97 29.07
C GLN A 161 1.22 7.45 29.26
N PHE A 162 2.34 7.70 29.95
CA PHE A 162 2.81 9.04 30.34
C PHE A 162 4.22 9.30 29.82
N LEU A 163 4.49 10.51 29.33
CA LEU A 163 5.82 10.90 28.81
C LEU A 163 6.83 11.26 29.92
N GLY A 164 6.70 10.65 31.10
CA GLY A 164 7.45 11.04 32.29
C GLY A 164 6.91 12.30 32.99
N PHE A 165 5.73 12.79 32.59
CA PHE A 165 5.04 13.91 33.24
C PHE A 165 3.64 13.47 33.71
N SER A 166 3.30 13.76 34.97
CA SER A 166 2.03 13.35 35.59
C SER A 166 0.79 13.97 34.94
N HIS A 167 0.94 15.13 34.30
CA HIS A 167 -0.16 15.89 33.68
C HIS A 167 -0.23 15.72 32.16
N LEU A 168 0.65 14.93 31.54
CA LEU A 168 0.80 14.87 30.08
C LEU A 168 0.75 13.41 29.57
N ARG A 169 -0.40 13.01 29.01
CA ARG A 169 -0.55 11.69 28.37
C ARG A 169 0.08 11.66 26.99
N ARG A 170 0.59 10.49 26.60
CA ARG A 170 1.12 10.26 25.24
C ARG A 170 0.11 10.61 24.15
N GLU A 171 -1.16 10.28 24.37
CA GLU A 171 -2.27 10.59 23.47
C GLU A 171 -2.50 12.09 23.30
N GLN A 172 -2.37 12.86 24.39
CA GLN A 172 -2.54 14.32 24.35
C GLN A 172 -1.40 15.01 23.57
N VAL A 173 -0.17 14.48 23.66
CA VAL A 173 0.97 14.95 22.86
C VAL A 173 0.85 14.52 21.39
N ALA A 174 0.43 13.29 21.15
CA ALA A 174 0.15 12.80 19.81
C ALA A 174 -0.91 13.68 19.12
N ALA A 175 -2.03 13.95 19.80
CA ALA A 175 -3.12 14.79 19.30
C ALA A 175 -2.66 16.21 18.95
N LYS A 176 -1.81 16.84 19.76
CA LYS A 176 -1.24 18.17 19.47
C LYS A 176 -0.23 18.17 18.31
N THR A 177 0.39 17.03 17.99
CA THR A 177 1.38 16.92 16.91
C THR A 177 0.74 16.55 15.56
N THR A 178 -0.48 15.99 15.58
CA THR A 178 -1.24 15.55 14.39
C THR A 178 -2.37 16.51 14.01
N ASN A 179 -2.17 17.83 14.14
CA ASN A 179 -3.16 18.81 13.69
C ASN A 179 -3.16 18.94 12.16
N ILE A 180 -3.65 17.92 11.42
CA ILE A 180 -4.13 18.00 10.01
C ILE A 180 -3.18 17.47 8.92
N ALA A 181 -1.93 17.12 9.23
CA ALA A 181 -1.19 16.16 8.42
C ALA A 181 -1.71 14.72 8.70
N ASN A 182 -3.02 14.49 8.65
CA ASN A 182 -3.60 13.17 8.76
C ASN A 182 -3.40 12.40 7.45
N HIS A 183 -3.54 11.08 7.52
CA HIS A 183 -3.37 10.17 6.39
C HIS A 183 -4.15 10.65 5.14
N ILE A 184 -5.38 11.16 5.31
CA ILE A 184 -6.25 11.63 4.21
C ILE A 184 -5.61 12.78 3.41
N PHE A 185 -5.08 13.81 4.08
CA PHE A 185 -4.48 14.95 3.38
C PHE A 185 -3.23 14.52 2.60
N ALA A 186 -2.38 13.67 3.21
CA ALA A 186 -1.19 13.12 2.55
C ALA A 186 -1.54 12.24 1.33
N LEU A 187 -2.63 11.45 1.42
CA LEU A 187 -3.14 10.62 0.34
C LEU A 187 -3.71 11.46 -0.81
N ALA A 188 -4.52 12.48 -0.52
CA ALA A 188 -5.07 13.41 -1.52
C ALA A 188 -3.96 14.17 -2.27
N CYS A 189 -2.95 14.58 -1.52
CA CYS A 189 -1.70 15.13 -2.00
C CYS A 189 -0.98 14.24 -3.03
N ASP A 190 -0.86 12.95 -2.75
CA ASP A 190 -0.25 11.97 -3.67
C ASP A 190 -1.13 11.74 -4.89
N ARG A 191 -2.45 11.66 -4.71
CA ARG A 191 -3.43 11.55 -5.80
C ARG A 191 -3.33 12.71 -6.79
N THR A 192 -3.24 13.93 -6.29
CA THR A 192 -3.22 15.15 -7.11
C THR A 192 -1.82 15.54 -7.59
N GLY A 193 -0.76 14.89 -7.09
CA GLY A 193 0.62 15.17 -7.50
C GLY A 193 1.16 16.51 -6.98
N VAL A 194 0.52 17.10 -5.96
CA VAL A 194 0.94 18.38 -5.38
C VAL A 194 2.29 18.20 -4.68
N SER A 195 3.21 19.15 -4.87
CA SER A 195 4.52 19.09 -4.20
C SER A 195 4.39 19.27 -2.68
N ASP A 196 5.33 18.70 -1.89
CA ASP A 196 5.32 18.85 -0.42
C ASP A 196 5.30 20.32 0.01
N ARG A 197 5.97 21.20 -0.75
CA ARG A 197 6.02 22.64 -0.47
C ARG A 197 4.68 23.32 -0.76
N ALA A 198 4.10 23.07 -1.93
CA ALA A 198 2.81 23.66 -2.31
C ALA A 198 1.70 23.22 -1.35
N ALA A 199 1.65 21.93 -1.01
CA ALA A 199 0.68 21.39 -0.07
C ALA A 199 0.86 21.95 1.35
N ALA A 200 2.09 22.11 1.84
CA ALA A 200 2.38 22.74 3.13
C ALA A 200 1.89 24.20 3.19
N ILE A 201 2.10 24.97 2.10
CA ILE A 201 1.63 26.35 1.98
C ILE A 201 0.10 26.40 2.00
N ILE A 202 -0.56 25.59 1.17
CA ILE A 202 -2.03 25.55 1.07
C ILE A 202 -2.62 25.15 2.43
N ALA A 203 -2.14 24.05 3.01
CA ALA A 203 -2.66 23.56 4.29
C ALA A 203 -2.47 24.61 5.39
N SER A 204 -1.27 25.15 5.55
CA SER A 204 -1.02 26.18 6.57
C SER A 204 -1.85 27.44 6.34
N SER A 205 -2.10 27.84 5.08
CA SER A 205 -2.96 28.99 4.79
C SER A 205 -4.41 28.74 5.21
N VAL A 206 -4.97 27.57 4.85
CA VAL A 206 -6.32 27.17 5.28
C VAL A 206 -6.42 27.12 6.81
N LEU A 207 -5.42 26.56 7.50
CA LEU A 207 -5.38 26.52 8.97
C LEU A 207 -5.39 27.90 9.60
N LYS A 208 -4.79 28.88 8.93
CA LYS A 208 -4.79 30.27 9.38
C LYS A 208 -6.17 30.89 9.19
N ASP A 209 -6.81 30.66 8.05
CA ASP A 209 -8.14 31.17 7.75
C ASP A 209 -9.22 30.60 8.68
N VAL A 210 -9.10 29.33 9.08
CA VAL A 210 -10.01 28.69 10.05
C VAL A 210 -9.63 28.93 11.52
N GLY A 211 -8.63 29.77 11.79
CA GLY A 211 -8.24 30.17 13.15
C GLY A 211 -7.53 29.10 13.99
N ILE A 212 -7.07 27.99 13.36
CA ILE A 212 -6.33 26.92 14.04
C ILE A 212 -4.87 27.34 14.30
N ILE A 213 -4.29 28.15 13.42
CA ILE A 213 -2.94 28.70 13.61
C ILE A 213 -2.98 30.23 13.58
N SER A 214 -2.08 30.86 14.34
CA SER A 214 -1.92 32.31 14.32
C SER A 214 -0.44 32.68 14.30
N THR A 215 -0.15 33.97 14.09
CA THR A 215 1.23 34.48 14.23
C THR A 215 1.76 34.33 15.66
N LYS A 216 0.88 34.20 16.66
CA LYS A 216 1.23 34.02 18.08
C LYS A 216 1.36 32.54 18.49
N ASP A 217 0.70 31.64 17.77
CA ASP A 217 0.79 30.18 17.99
C ASP A 217 1.02 29.44 16.66
N PRO A 218 2.29 29.14 16.31
CA PRO A 218 2.64 28.41 15.11
C PRO A 218 2.62 26.88 15.29
N SER A 219 2.19 26.36 16.45
CA SER A 219 2.29 24.92 16.77
C SER A 219 1.59 24.02 15.74
N GLY A 220 0.47 24.49 15.19
CA GLY A 220 -0.31 23.80 14.15
C GLY A 220 0.21 23.96 12.72
N VAL A 221 1.29 24.70 12.46
CA VAL A 221 1.82 24.90 11.09
C VAL A 221 2.22 23.57 10.48
N ILE A 222 1.77 23.30 9.25
CA ILE A 222 2.18 22.13 8.47
C ILE A 222 3.33 22.55 7.56
N ASP A 223 4.56 22.27 7.99
CA ASP A 223 5.74 22.45 7.15
C ASP A 223 5.93 21.30 6.15
N ARG A 224 6.80 21.51 5.14
CA ARG A 224 7.07 20.50 4.10
C ARG A 224 7.56 19.17 4.69
N SER A 225 8.33 19.20 5.78
CA SER A 225 8.95 18.04 6.39
C SER A 225 7.93 17.23 7.19
N LYS A 226 6.98 17.89 7.88
CA LYS A 226 5.82 17.23 8.50
C LYS A 226 5.02 16.45 7.45
N LEU A 227 4.64 17.08 6.35
CA LEU A 227 3.89 16.41 5.28
C LEU A 227 4.70 15.28 4.63
N ARG A 228 5.99 15.50 4.37
CA ARG A 228 6.86 14.47 3.78
C ARG A 228 7.02 13.25 4.69
N ARG A 229 7.14 13.46 6.01
CA ARG A 229 7.19 12.36 6.99
C ARG A 229 5.90 11.55 6.94
N GLU A 230 4.74 12.21 6.88
CA GLU A 230 3.48 11.48 6.87
C GLU A 230 3.21 10.76 5.55
N ARG A 231 3.54 11.37 4.39
CA ARG A 231 3.55 10.64 3.11
C ARG A 231 4.43 9.40 3.19
N THR A 232 5.64 9.53 3.75
CA THR A 232 6.58 8.40 3.86
C THR A 232 6.00 7.29 4.74
N LYS A 233 5.47 7.65 5.92
CA LYS A 233 4.84 6.71 6.85
C LYS A 233 3.65 5.97 6.24
N VAL A 234 2.71 6.71 5.63
CA VAL A 234 1.52 6.13 4.99
C VAL A 234 1.91 5.21 3.84
N ARG A 235 2.82 5.65 2.97
CA ARG A 235 3.33 4.81 1.87
C ARG A 235 3.94 3.53 2.40
N SER A 236 4.86 3.60 3.35
CA SER A 236 5.50 2.40 3.93
C SER A 236 4.49 1.43 4.55
N SER A 237 3.49 1.91 5.30
CA SER A 237 2.47 1.03 5.86
C SER A 237 1.65 0.28 4.80
N LEU A 238 1.42 0.87 3.63
CA LEU A 238 0.64 0.25 2.56
C LEU A 238 1.39 -0.83 1.77
N GLN A 239 2.73 -0.82 1.82
CA GLN A 239 3.56 -1.76 1.05
C GLN A 239 3.63 -3.14 1.69
N ASP A 240 3.48 -3.20 3.01
CA ASP A 240 3.52 -4.45 3.77
C ASP A 240 2.16 -5.17 3.81
N ALA A 241 1.07 -4.50 3.42
CA ALA A 241 -0.30 -5.04 3.49
C ALA A 241 -0.54 -6.30 2.66
N ASP A 242 0.21 -6.50 1.57
CA ASP A 242 0.04 -7.67 0.67
C ASP A 242 0.95 -8.86 1.00
N ARG A 243 1.74 -8.77 2.08
CA ARG A 243 2.60 -9.89 2.49
C ARG A 243 1.73 -11.07 2.95
N ASN A 244 2.03 -12.27 2.48
CA ASN A 244 1.24 -13.49 2.75
C ASN A 244 -0.21 -13.44 2.21
N LYS A 245 -0.53 -12.54 1.27
CA LYS A 245 -1.85 -12.52 0.63
C LYS A 245 -2.06 -13.83 -0.13
N ILE A 246 -3.20 -14.47 0.09
CA ILE A 246 -3.61 -15.65 -0.68
C ILE A 246 -4.11 -15.18 -2.04
N ILE A 247 -3.44 -15.63 -3.12
CA ILE A 247 -3.74 -15.21 -4.49
C ILE A 247 -4.03 -16.45 -5.33
N ARG A 248 -5.19 -16.47 -5.98
CA ARG A 248 -5.60 -17.55 -6.87
C ARG A 248 -5.33 -17.24 -8.33
N GLY A 249 -5.31 -15.97 -8.73
CA GLY A 249 -4.94 -15.57 -10.09
C GLY A 249 -4.03 -14.36 -10.15
N ILE A 250 -3.17 -14.31 -11.15
CA ILE A 250 -2.33 -13.14 -11.44
C ILE A 250 -2.60 -12.63 -12.84
N TYR A 251 -2.87 -11.34 -12.97
CA TYR A 251 -3.02 -10.69 -14.27
C TYR A 251 -1.86 -9.73 -14.45
N PHE A 252 -1.21 -9.76 -15.62
CA PHE A 252 -0.05 -8.93 -15.86
C PHE A 252 0.01 -8.42 -17.29
N ASP A 253 0.68 -7.28 -17.43
CA ASP A 253 1.02 -6.67 -18.71
C ASP A 253 2.19 -5.70 -18.52
N GLY A 254 2.92 -5.44 -19.60
CA GLY A 254 4.18 -4.71 -19.63
C GLY A 254 4.11 -3.41 -20.40
N ARG A 255 4.91 -2.42 -19.98
CA ARG A 255 5.11 -1.18 -20.73
C ARG A 255 6.51 -0.62 -20.50
N LYS A 256 7.13 -0.20 -21.61
CA LYS A 256 8.37 0.58 -21.59
C LYS A 256 8.08 2.04 -21.26
N ASP A 257 8.53 2.49 -20.10
CA ASP A 257 8.33 3.86 -19.62
C ASP A 257 9.64 4.61 -19.43
N LYS A 258 9.56 5.94 -19.50
CA LYS A 258 10.66 6.82 -19.07
C LYS A 258 10.62 6.97 -17.55
N SER A 259 11.56 6.34 -16.88
CA SER A 259 11.70 6.34 -15.42
C SER A 259 12.75 7.33 -14.94
N LEU A 260 12.45 7.98 -13.82
CA LEU A 260 13.42 8.76 -13.06
C LEU A 260 14.25 7.84 -12.15
N VAL A 261 15.56 7.77 -12.37
CA VAL A 261 16.50 6.98 -11.58
C VAL A 261 17.58 7.87 -10.95
N SER A 262 18.15 7.38 -9.85
CA SER A 262 19.21 8.06 -9.11
C SER A 262 20.52 7.31 -9.34
N ILE A 263 21.41 7.92 -10.13
CA ILE A 263 22.72 7.37 -10.45
C ILE A 263 23.78 7.98 -9.53
N LYS A 264 24.67 7.15 -8.99
CA LYS A 264 25.81 7.61 -8.20
C LYS A 264 27.01 7.77 -9.13
N LYS A 265 27.56 8.98 -9.24
CA LYS A 265 28.79 9.27 -9.98
C LYS A 265 29.71 10.10 -9.08
N GLU A 266 30.96 9.66 -8.90
CA GLU A 266 31.96 10.36 -8.08
C GLU A 266 31.45 10.70 -6.66
N GLY A 267 30.74 9.76 -6.03
CA GLY A 267 30.19 9.94 -4.68
C GLY A 267 28.91 10.78 -4.59
N LYS A 268 28.50 11.49 -5.65
CA LYS A 268 27.28 12.31 -5.71
C LYS A 268 26.14 11.59 -6.43
N PHE A 269 24.91 11.82 -5.99
CA PHE A 269 23.71 11.28 -6.63
C PHE A 269 23.10 12.28 -7.61
N TYR A 270 22.88 11.82 -8.84
CA TYR A 270 22.26 12.60 -9.91
C TYR A 270 20.97 11.93 -10.36
N ARG A 271 19.96 12.73 -10.72
CA ARG A 271 18.72 12.23 -11.31
C ARG A 271 18.88 12.13 -12.81
N LYS A 272 18.57 10.96 -13.39
CA LYS A 272 18.57 10.72 -14.83
C LYS A 272 17.25 10.09 -15.25
N ARG A 273 16.80 10.37 -16.47
CA ARG A 273 15.70 9.62 -17.10
C ARG A 273 16.27 8.46 -17.91
N VAL A 274 15.79 7.26 -17.66
CA VAL A 274 16.13 6.03 -18.41
C VAL A 274 14.86 5.37 -18.90
N THR A 275 14.96 4.51 -19.92
CA THR A 275 13.83 3.67 -20.31
C THR A 275 13.90 2.36 -19.55
N GLU A 276 12.85 2.03 -18.81
CA GLU A 276 12.69 0.78 -18.08
C GLU A 276 11.46 0.04 -18.60
N ASP A 277 11.48 -1.29 -18.58
CA ASP A 277 10.35 -2.14 -18.96
C ASP A 277 9.63 -2.58 -17.68
N HIS A 278 8.46 -1.99 -17.41
CA HIS A 278 7.70 -2.26 -16.19
C HIS A 278 6.57 -3.23 -16.48
N TYR A 279 6.46 -4.27 -15.65
CA TYR A 279 5.34 -5.19 -15.66
C TYR A 279 4.48 -4.96 -14.42
N VAL A 280 3.20 -4.69 -14.65
CA VAL A 280 2.21 -4.57 -13.58
C VAL A 280 1.68 -5.96 -13.26
N ILE A 281 1.46 -6.24 -11.98
CA ILE A 281 0.88 -7.49 -11.49
C ILE A 281 -0.34 -7.14 -10.65
N LEU A 282 -1.48 -7.68 -11.03
CA LEU A 282 -2.71 -7.66 -10.23
C LEU A 282 -2.95 -9.03 -9.61
N SER A 283 -3.50 -9.03 -8.40
CA SER A 283 -4.10 -10.23 -7.82
C SER A 283 -5.58 -10.30 -8.19
N GLU A 284 -5.97 -11.37 -8.87
CA GLU A 284 -7.35 -11.65 -9.24
C GLU A 284 -7.98 -12.70 -8.32
N SER A 285 -9.29 -12.65 -8.09
CA SER A 285 -10.34 -11.91 -8.83
C SER A 285 -10.66 -10.47 -8.39
N GLY A 286 -9.96 -9.92 -7.40
CA GLY A 286 -10.27 -8.58 -6.87
C GLY A 286 -9.83 -7.40 -7.76
N CYS A 287 -9.14 -7.65 -8.89
CA CYS A 287 -8.44 -6.62 -9.66
C CYS A 287 -7.51 -5.73 -8.81
N ASP A 288 -6.99 -6.26 -7.70
CA ASP A 288 -6.17 -5.50 -6.76
C ASP A 288 -4.75 -5.33 -7.29
N TYR A 289 -4.20 -4.13 -7.18
CA TYR A 289 -2.79 -3.90 -7.47
C TYR A 289 -1.92 -4.65 -6.45
N PHE A 290 -1.20 -5.67 -6.93
CA PHE A 290 -0.30 -6.46 -6.11
C PHE A 290 1.12 -5.91 -6.14
N GLY A 291 1.55 -5.38 -7.29
CA GLY A 291 2.86 -4.78 -7.43
C GLY A 291 3.20 -4.43 -8.87
N HIS A 292 4.41 -3.90 -9.05
CA HIS A 292 5.05 -3.80 -10.34
C HIS A 292 6.49 -4.28 -10.22
N VAL A 293 7.06 -4.73 -11.32
CA VAL A 293 8.45 -5.14 -11.41
C VAL A 293 9.11 -4.51 -12.63
N THR A 294 10.40 -4.22 -12.53
CA THR A 294 11.19 -3.80 -13.68
C THR A 294 11.95 -5.01 -14.23
N CYS A 295 11.79 -5.28 -15.51
CA CYS A 295 12.47 -6.38 -16.19
C CYS A 295 13.70 -5.86 -16.96
N GLU A 296 14.85 -6.50 -16.77
CA GLU A 296 16.08 -6.15 -17.50
C GLU A 296 16.04 -6.63 -18.96
N LEU A 297 15.39 -7.77 -19.20
CA LEU A 297 15.25 -8.39 -20.52
C LEU A 297 13.78 -8.72 -20.76
N GLY A 298 13.15 -8.06 -21.74
CA GLY A 298 11.76 -8.31 -22.17
C GLY A 298 11.54 -9.66 -22.87
N THR A 299 12.35 -10.68 -22.59
CA THR A 299 12.14 -12.05 -23.04
C THR A 299 11.12 -12.73 -22.14
N ALA A 300 10.40 -13.72 -22.67
CA ALA A 300 9.42 -14.46 -21.88
C ALA A 300 10.02 -15.06 -20.60
N LYS A 301 11.25 -15.59 -20.66
CA LYS A 301 11.95 -16.12 -19.48
C LYS A 301 12.33 -15.04 -18.47
N GLY A 302 12.76 -13.86 -18.94
CA GLY A 302 13.08 -12.71 -18.08
C GLY A 302 11.85 -12.22 -17.33
N ILE A 303 10.73 -12.05 -18.03
CA ILE A 303 9.44 -11.62 -17.47
C ILE A 303 8.96 -12.65 -16.44
N GLN A 304 8.90 -13.93 -16.83
CA GLN A 304 8.48 -15.03 -15.98
C GLN A 304 9.29 -15.11 -14.68
N SER A 305 10.62 -15.10 -14.79
CA SER A 305 11.53 -15.19 -13.64
C SER A 305 11.36 -13.99 -12.70
N THR A 306 11.14 -12.79 -13.26
CA THR A 306 10.94 -11.57 -12.49
C THR A 306 9.62 -11.59 -11.72
N ILE A 307 8.52 -12.02 -12.36
CA ILE A 307 7.21 -12.17 -11.71
C ILE A 307 7.26 -13.21 -10.60
N ILE A 308 7.81 -14.41 -10.87
CA ILE A 308 7.91 -15.46 -9.85
C ILE A 308 8.77 -15.02 -8.67
N ARG A 309 9.90 -14.35 -8.92
CA ARG A 309 10.74 -13.79 -7.86
C ARG A 309 9.95 -12.79 -7.00
N HIS A 310 9.15 -11.91 -7.61
CA HIS A 310 8.33 -10.95 -6.88
C HIS A 310 7.28 -11.63 -5.99
N LEU A 311 6.59 -12.66 -6.51
CA LEU A 311 5.63 -13.45 -5.74
C LEU A 311 6.31 -14.15 -4.55
N LYS A 312 7.48 -14.76 -4.76
CA LYS A 312 8.29 -15.38 -3.69
C LYS A 312 8.72 -14.37 -2.62
N MET A 313 9.17 -13.17 -3.02
CA MET A 313 9.56 -12.09 -2.09
C MET A 313 8.39 -11.60 -1.22
N LYS A 314 7.15 -11.69 -1.72
CA LYS A 314 5.94 -11.33 -0.97
C LYS A 314 5.35 -12.51 -0.17
N SER A 315 6.06 -13.64 -0.13
CA SER A 315 5.64 -14.87 0.58
C SER A 315 4.30 -15.41 0.06
N VAL A 316 4.05 -15.29 -1.25
CA VAL A 316 2.87 -15.89 -1.89
C VAL A 316 3.07 -17.39 -2.02
N ASP A 317 2.06 -18.15 -1.61
CA ASP A 317 1.99 -19.59 -1.87
C ASP A 317 1.68 -19.84 -3.35
N LEU A 318 2.72 -20.14 -4.14
CA LEU A 318 2.61 -20.38 -5.58
C LEU A 318 1.74 -21.59 -5.91
N ASN A 319 1.57 -22.54 -4.98
CA ASN A 319 0.72 -23.71 -5.18
C ASN A 319 -0.77 -23.34 -5.23
N LYS A 320 -1.16 -22.15 -4.76
CA LYS A 320 -2.54 -21.67 -4.82
C LYS A 320 -2.88 -20.92 -6.11
N ILE A 321 -1.88 -20.51 -6.90
CA ILE A 321 -2.11 -19.80 -8.17
C ILE A 321 -2.67 -20.78 -9.20
N ALA A 322 -3.91 -20.62 -9.60
CA ALA A 322 -4.59 -21.44 -10.61
C ALA A 322 -4.78 -20.71 -11.94
N VAL A 323 -4.65 -19.39 -11.98
CA VAL A 323 -5.04 -18.55 -13.12
C VAL A 323 -3.94 -17.57 -13.50
N VAL A 324 -3.75 -17.38 -14.81
CA VAL A 324 -2.93 -16.30 -15.36
C VAL A 324 -3.68 -15.58 -16.46
N GLY A 325 -3.78 -14.25 -16.33
CA GLY A 325 -4.35 -13.38 -17.36
C GLY A 325 -3.31 -12.43 -17.95
N CYS A 326 -3.33 -12.27 -19.26
CA CYS A 326 -2.40 -11.41 -20.00
C CYS A 326 -2.94 -11.09 -21.39
N ASP A 327 -2.19 -10.30 -22.16
CA ASP A 327 -2.48 -10.05 -23.56
C ASP A 327 -2.12 -11.25 -24.46
N GLY A 328 -2.62 -11.28 -25.70
CA GLY A 328 -2.40 -12.40 -26.64
C GLY A 328 -1.04 -12.41 -27.33
N THR A 329 -0.03 -11.66 -26.85
CA THR A 329 1.27 -11.62 -27.54
C THR A 329 2.01 -12.94 -27.45
N VAL A 330 2.78 -13.28 -28.50
CA VAL A 330 3.57 -14.53 -28.57
C VAL A 330 4.55 -14.66 -27.39
N VAL A 331 5.05 -13.54 -26.88
CA VAL A 331 5.93 -13.52 -25.68
C VAL A 331 5.19 -14.08 -24.46
N ASN A 332 3.89 -13.79 -24.32
CA ASN A 332 3.09 -14.26 -23.19
C ASN A 332 2.52 -15.67 -23.44
N THR A 333 2.02 -15.94 -24.66
CA THR A 333 1.18 -17.09 -24.97
C THR A 333 1.86 -18.19 -25.81
N GLY A 334 3.14 -18.05 -26.15
CA GLY A 334 3.88 -19.04 -26.93
C GLY A 334 3.82 -20.44 -26.30
N SER A 335 3.44 -21.45 -27.08
CA SER A 335 3.14 -22.81 -26.58
C SER A 335 4.34 -23.55 -25.97
N LYS A 336 5.57 -23.17 -26.31
CA LYS A 336 6.82 -23.77 -25.78
C LYS A 336 7.66 -22.82 -24.91
N GLY A 337 7.45 -21.52 -25.03
CA GLY A 337 8.36 -20.53 -24.45
C GLY A 337 7.69 -19.21 -24.11
N GLY A 338 6.35 -19.16 -24.10
CA GLY A 338 5.60 -18.03 -23.58
C GLY A 338 5.70 -17.95 -22.07
N VAL A 339 5.49 -16.75 -21.51
CA VAL A 339 5.53 -16.51 -20.05
C VAL A 339 4.64 -17.50 -19.30
N VAL A 340 3.39 -17.71 -19.75
CA VAL A 340 2.44 -18.58 -19.04
C VAL A 340 2.90 -20.04 -19.07
N ARG A 341 3.39 -20.52 -20.22
CA ARG A 341 3.96 -21.87 -20.34
C ARG A 341 5.17 -22.07 -19.42
N LEU A 342 6.08 -21.09 -19.38
CA LEU A 342 7.25 -21.14 -18.51
C LEU A 342 6.87 -21.13 -17.02
N MET A 343 5.77 -20.45 -16.66
CA MET A 343 5.21 -20.53 -15.31
C MET A 343 4.66 -21.92 -15.00
N GLU A 344 3.87 -22.54 -15.89
CA GLU A 344 3.38 -23.91 -15.72
C GLU A 344 4.55 -24.91 -15.50
N GLU A 345 5.64 -24.75 -16.26
CA GLU A 345 6.84 -25.59 -16.15
C GLU A 345 7.61 -25.39 -14.84
N GLU A 346 7.66 -24.18 -14.28
CA GLU A 346 8.26 -23.93 -12.97
C GLU A 346 7.36 -24.41 -11.83
N LEU A 347 6.04 -24.21 -11.94
CA LEU A 347 5.07 -24.60 -10.92
C LEU A 347 4.69 -26.09 -10.97
N LYS A 348 5.09 -26.80 -12.03
CA LYS A 348 4.76 -28.22 -12.28
C LYS A 348 3.26 -28.51 -12.25
N LYS A 349 2.45 -27.52 -12.65
CA LYS A 349 1.01 -27.67 -12.83
C LYS A 349 0.49 -26.78 -13.97
N PRO A 350 -0.59 -27.18 -14.66
CA PRO A 350 -1.24 -26.31 -15.63
C PRO A 350 -1.93 -25.14 -14.93
N LEU A 351 -2.05 -24.03 -15.65
CA LEU A 351 -2.73 -22.81 -15.20
C LEU A 351 -3.89 -22.54 -16.16
N GLN A 352 -4.97 -21.94 -15.69
CA GLN A 352 -6.05 -21.46 -16.55
C GLN A 352 -5.59 -20.20 -17.29
N TRP A 353 -5.68 -20.20 -18.62
CA TRP A 353 -5.25 -19.07 -19.46
C TRP A 353 -6.43 -18.17 -19.78
N PHE A 354 -6.42 -16.95 -19.25
CA PHE A 354 -7.40 -15.92 -19.57
C PHE A 354 -6.75 -14.79 -20.40
N ILE A 355 -6.72 -15.01 -21.71
CA ILE A 355 -6.12 -14.08 -22.67
C ILE A 355 -7.11 -12.97 -23.02
N CYS A 356 -6.70 -11.71 -22.90
CA CYS A 356 -7.60 -10.56 -22.95
C CYS A 356 -8.54 -10.52 -24.18
N GLN A 357 -9.85 -10.65 -23.96
CA GLN A 357 -10.88 -10.54 -25.00
C GLN A 357 -10.99 -9.14 -25.61
N LEU A 358 -10.73 -8.08 -24.84
CA LEU A 358 -10.71 -6.72 -25.40
C LEU A 358 -9.58 -6.58 -26.42
N HIS A 359 -8.37 -7.09 -26.12
CA HIS A 359 -7.28 -7.10 -27.08
C HIS A 359 -7.61 -7.98 -28.29
N SER A 360 -8.21 -9.17 -28.08
CA SER A 360 -8.69 -10.01 -29.18
C SER A 360 -9.70 -9.31 -30.08
N ASN A 361 -10.57 -8.44 -29.53
CA ASN A 361 -11.52 -7.63 -30.30
C ASN A 361 -10.85 -6.51 -31.12
N GLU A 362 -9.70 -5.98 -30.66
CA GLU A 362 -8.95 -4.94 -31.38
C GLU A 362 -8.23 -5.48 -32.63
N LEU A 363 -7.76 -6.73 -32.58
CA LEU A 363 -6.91 -7.30 -33.64
C LEU A 363 -7.62 -7.43 -35.01
N PRO A 364 -8.86 -7.90 -35.11
CA PRO A 364 -9.60 -7.92 -36.37
C PRO A 364 -9.72 -6.56 -37.03
N LEU A 365 -10.14 -5.52 -36.29
CA LEU A 365 -10.23 -4.14 -36.80
C LEU A 365 -8.85 -3.65 -37.28
N ARG A 366 -7.79 -3.98 -36.55
CA ARG A 366 -6.42 -3.66 -36.94
C ARG A 366 -6.03 -4.25 -38.28
N HIS A 367 -6.25 -5.55 -38.44
CA HIS A 367 -5.88 -6.24 -39.66
C HIS A 367 -6.75 -5.83 -40.84
N LEU A 368 -8.02 -5.51 -40.60
CA LEU A 368 -8.92 -4.95 -41.60
C LEU A 368 -8.43 -3.60 -42.11
N LEU A 369 -8.10 -2.67 -41.20
CA LEU A 369 -7.56 -1.36 -41.56
C LEU A 369 -6.25 -1.49 -42.35
N LEU A 370 -5.34 -2.36 -41.91
CA LEU A 370 -4.08 -2.59 -42.62
C LEU A 370 -4.28 -3.21 -44.02
N HIS A 371 -5.32 -4.02 -44.20
CA HIS A 371 -5.64 -4.62 -45.48
C HIS A 371 -6.26 -3.60 -46.45
N LEU A 372 -7.17 -2.75 -45.96
CA LEU A 372 -7.93 -1.80 -46.78
C LEU A 372 -7.19 -0.48 -47.05
N ASP A 373 -6.36 -0.03 -46.11
CA ASP A 373 -5.67 1.26 -46.18
C ASP A 373 -4.14 1.11 -46.30
N GLY A 374 -3.61 -0.10 -46.10
CA GLY A 374 -2.18 -0.37 -46.22
C GLY A 374 -1.39 -0.20 -44.92
N LYS A 375 -0.06 -0.32 -45.03
CA LYS A 375 0.85 -0.41 -43.87
C LYS A 375 1.06 0.94 -43.18
N THR A 376 1.54 0.90 -41.94
CA THR A 376 1.93 2.09 -41.18
C THR A 376 3.30 2.59 -41.62
N THR A 377 3.47 3.91 -41.72
CA THR A 377 4.77 4.58 -41.98
C THR A 377 5.37 5.21 -40.73
N GLY A 378 4.64 5.22 -39.61
CA GLY A 378 5.12 5.73 -38.32
C GLY A 378 4.17 5.42 -37.15
N PRO A 379 4.55 5.78 -35.91
CA PRO A 379 3.82 5.42 -34.69
C PRO A 379 2.44 6.08 -34.53
N LYS A 380 2.14 7.09 -35.36
CA LYS A 380 0.86 7.83 -35.37
C LYS A 380 0.19 7.89 -36.75
N CYS A 381 0.81 7.29 -37.77
CA CYS A 381 0.41 7.48 -39.16
C CYS A 381 0.20 6.14 -39.87
N PHE A 382 -0.94 6.04 -40.54
CA PHE A 382 -1.19 5.09 -41.62
C PHE A 382 -0.84 5.77 -42.95
N SER A 383 -0.40 4.99 -43.93
CA SER A 383 0.07 5.56 -45.22
C SER A 383 -1.01 5.65 -46.29
N GLY A 384 -2.16 5.03 -46.07
CA GLY A 384 -3.26 5.08 -47.01
C GLY A 384 -4.10 6.35 -46.92
N PRO A 385 -5.02 6.51 -47.90
CA PRO A 385 -5.87 7.68 -48.00
C PRO A 385 -6.72 7.89 -46.74
N ILE A 386 -7.34 6.83 -46.21
CA ILE A 386 -8.18 6.90 -45.01
C ILE A 386 -7.32 7.24 -43.81
N GLY A 387 -6.21 6.53 -43.66
CA GLY A 387 -5.24 6.70 -42.59
C GLY A 387 -4.71 8.12 -42.41
N SER A 388 -4.50 8.83 -43.52
CA SER A 388 -4.07 10.22 -43.53
C SER A 388 -5.16 11.18 -43.06
N GLU A 389 -6.42 10.91 -43.41
CA GLU A 389 -7.58 11.73 -43.05
C GLU A 389 -8.03 11.51 -41.60
N LEU A 390 -7.83 10.31 -41.06
CA LEU A 390 -8.13 10.01 -39.65
C LEU A 390 -7.42 10.95 -38.67
N GLN A 391 -6.31 11.59 -39.06
CA GLN A 391 -5.59 12.56 -38.22
C GLN A 391 -6.25 13.94 -38.14
N LYS A 392 -7.15 14.27 -39.06
CA LYS A 392 -7.73 15.61 -39.20
C LYS A 392 -9.26 15.61 -39.10
N CYS A 393 -9.88 14.45 -38.90
CA CYS A 393 -11.34 14.28 -38.90
C CYS A 393 -12.08 15.09 -37.82
N GLU A 394 -11.38 15.50 -36.76
CA GLU A 394 -11.89 16.39 -35.71
C GLU A 394 -12.19 17.80 -36.22
N THR A 395 -11.47 18.27 -37.24
CA THR A 395 -11.65 19.62 -37.82
C THR A 395 -12.68 19.65 -38.94
N MET A 396 -13.12 18.48 -39.41
CA MET A 396 -14.06 18.36 -40.52
C MET A 396 -15.51 18.53 -40.01
N PRO A 397 -16.35 19.27 -40.74
CA PRO A 397 -17.75 19.44 -40.37
C PRO A 397 -18.51 18.11 -40.55
N ILE A 398 -19.49 17.88 -39.68
CA ILE A 398 -20.45 16.79 -39.87
C ILE A 398 -21.38 17.16 -41.02
N VAL A 399 -21.64 16.20 -41.90
CA VAL A 399 -22.49 16.35 -43.09
C VAL A 399 -23.61 15.31 -43.06
N GLU A 400 -24.50 15.33 -44.05
CA GLU A 400 -25.47 14.24 -44.22
C GLU A 400 -24.72 12.94 -44.58
N PHE A 401 -24.96 11.88 -43.82
CA PHE A 401 -24.31 10.58 -44.00
C PHE A 401 -25.36 9.46 -43.99
N THR A 402 -25.01 8.29 -44.52
CA THR A 402 -25.90 7.12 -44.51
C THR A 402 -25.90 6.47 -43.13
N VAL A 403 -27.09 6.15 -42.61
CA VAL A 403 -27.20 5.48 -41.30
C VAL A 403 -26.66 4.05 -41.35
N ILE A 404 -25.94 3.64 -40.31
CA ILE A 404 -25.48 2.25 -40.15
C ILE A 404 -26.11 1.69 -38.87
N PRO A 405 -27.10 0.79 -38.97
CA PRO A 405 -27.74 0.21 -37.80
C PRO A 405 -26.74 -0.52 -36.90
N SER A 406 -26.85 -0.28 -35.60
CA SER A 406 -26.10 -0.98 -34.54
C SER A 406 -26.96 -1.11 -33.28
N THR A 407 -26.80 -2.24 -32.60
CA THR A 407 -27.40 -2.48 -31.29
C THR A 407 -26.30 -2.49 -30.23
N LEU A 408 -26.44 -1.63 -29.22
CA LEU A 408 -25.51 -1.54 -28.10
C LEU A 408 -26.19 -2.03 -26.81
N PRO A 409 -25.46 -2.72 -25.92
CA PRO A 409 -26.00 -3.03 -24.60
C PRO A 409 -26.18 -1.73 -23.79
N GLU A 410 -27.11 -1.75 -22.86
CA GLU A 410 -27.23 -0.69 -21.86
C GLU A 410 -26.03 -0.73 -20.91
N ILE A 411 -25.43 0.43 -20.65
CA ILE A 411 -24.28 0.55 -19.75
C ILE A 411 -24.38 1.84 -18.94
N PRO A 412 -24.13 1.81 -17.61
CA PRO A 412 -24.06 3.01 -16.80
C PRO A 412 -22.96 3.95 -17.32
N ARG A 413 -23.35 5.17 -17.69
CA ARG A 413 -22.44 6.18 -18.25
C ARG A 413 -21.26 6.49 -17.33
N ASN A 414 -21.44 6.38 -16.02
CA ASN A 414 -20.42 6.66 -15.02
C ASN A 414 -19.23 5.67 -15.07
N ASP A 415 -19.43 4.49 -15.64
CA ASP A 415 -18.40 3.45 -15.74
C ASP A 415 -17.53 3.58 -16.98
N LEU A 416 -17.86 4.52 -17.88
CA LEU A 416 -17.16 4.76 -19.14
C LEU A 416 -16.12 5.88 -19.01
N SER A 417 -14.93 5.65 -19.58
CA SER A 417 -13.96 6.73 -19.81
C SER A 417 -14.45 7.70 -20.89
N THR A 418 -13.83 8.87 -21.01
CA THR A 418 -14.17 9.86 -22.03
C THR A 418 -14.20 9.27 -23.45
N ASP A 419 -13.15 8.55 -23.84
CA ASP A 419 -13.10 7.91 -25.16
C ASP A 419 -14.21 6.86 -25.36
N GLN A 420 -14.57 6.12 -24.30
CA GLN A 420 -15.61 5.08 -24.35
C GLN A 420 -17.01 5.69 -24.44
N LYS A 421 -17.26 6.80 -23.73
CA LYS A 421 -18.48 7.59 -23.85
C LYS A 421 -18.64 8.10 -25.28
N TYR A 422 -17.57 8.67 -25.83
CA TYR A 422 -17.57 9.16 -27.20
C TYR A 422 -17.86 8.03 -28.21
N LEU A 423 -17.25 6.85 -28.06
CA LEU A 423 -17.57 5.70 -28.93
C LEU A 423 -19.07 5.37 -28.88
N TYR A 424 -19.61 5.26 -27.66
CA TYR A 424 -21.03 4.94 -27.45
C TYR A 424 -21.95 5.99 -28.09
N ASP A 425 -21.65 7.27 -27.87
CA ASP A 425 -22.43 8.40 -28.38
C ASP A 425 -22.38 8.51 -29.91
N VAL A 426 -21.18 8.39 -30.50
CA VAL A 426 -21.02 8.44 -31.96
C VAL A 426 -21.68 7.25 -32.64
N MET A 427 -21.59 6.05 -32.07
CA MET A 427 -22.31 4.89 -32.61
C MET A 427 -23.82 5.11 -32.59
N ASN A 428 -24.38 5.63 -31.49
CA ASN A 428 -25.81 5.95 -31.42
C ASN A 428 -26.19 7.04 -32.44
N ALA A 429 -25.36 8.08 -32.60
CA ALA A 429 -25.59 9.14 -33.58
C ALA A 429 -25.61 8.59 -35.02
N ILE A 430 -24.67 7.70 -35.38
CA ILE A 430 -24.62 7.10 -36.71
C ILE A 430 -25.77 6.12 -36.94
N SER A 431 -26.16 5.36 -35.91
CA SER A 431 -27.28 4.41 -35.99
C SER A 431 -28.62 5.11 -36.17
N THR A 432 -28.81 6.28 -35.55
CA THR A 432 -30.05 7.07 -35.60
C THR A 432 -30.06 8.13 -36.70
N GLY A 433 -28.91 8.47 -37.26
CA GLY A 433 -28.74 9.62 -38.16
C GLY A 433 -28.72 10.98 -37.45
N VAL A 434 -28.81 11.01 -36.13
CA VAL A 434 -28.87 12.26 -35.34
C VAL A 434 -27.52 12.55 -34.70
N PHE A 435 -26.79 13.50 -35.28
CA PHE A 435 -25.51 13.97 -34.75
C PHE A 435 -25.69 15.36 -34.10
N THR A 436 -25.60 15.43 -32.77
CA THR A 436 -25.79 16.71 -32.06
C THR A 436 -24.61 17.65 -32.25
N SER A 437 -24.84 18.96 -32.16
CA SER A 437 -23.77 19.97 -32.21
C SER A 437 -22.73 19.76 -31.10
N ASP A 438 -23.17 19.40 -29.89
CA ASP A 438 -22.27 19.11 -28.78
C ASP A 438 -21.34 17.93 -29.10
N LEU A 439 -21.89 16.82 -29.58
CA LEU A 439 -21.09 15.65 -29.99
C LEU A 439 -20.18 16.00 -31.19
N ALA A 440 -20.65 16.84 -32.11
CA ALA A 440 -19.88 17.29 -33.26
C ALA A 440 -18.64 18.10 -32.88
N ASN A 441 -18.66 18.77 -31.72
CA ASN A 441 -17.57 19.59 -31.20
C ASN A 441 -16.64 18.84 -30.23
N ILE A 442 -16.94 17.59 -29.86
CA ILE A 442 -16.04 16.78 -29.02
C ILE A 442 -14.87 16.27 -29.86
N GLU A 443 -13.65 16.56 -29.43
CA GLU A 443 -12.43 16.06 -30.07
C GLU A 443 -12.19 14.59 -29.68
N PRO A 444 -12.19 13.64 -30.65
CA PRO A 444 -11.82 12.26 -30.37
C PRO A 444 -10.34 12.16 -30.00
N GLY A 445 -10.04 11.26 -29.05
CA GLY A 445 -8.67 11.02 -28.60
C GLY A 445 -7.67 10.77 -29.74
N PRO A 446 -6.38 11.05 -29.52
CA PRO A 446 -5.36 10.99 -30.57
C PRO A 446 -5.15 9.56 -31.08
N LEU A 447 -4.83 9.42 -32.38
CA LEU A 447 -4.46 8.13 -32.97
C LEU A 447 -3.25 7.52 -32.25
N SER A 448 -3.36 6.22 -31.95
CA SER A 448 -2.30 5.43 -31.33
C SER A 448 -2.42 3.97 -31.75
N HIS A 449 -1.33 3.38 -32.25
CA HIS A 449 -1.31 1.95 -32.62
C HIS A 449 -1.46 0.98 -31.44
N SER A 450 -1.40 1.50 -30.22
CA SER A 450 -1.65 0.77 -28.97
C SER A 450 -3.02 1.03 -28.35
N ARG A 451 -3.89 1.86 -28.97
CA ARG A 451 -5.24 2.15 -28.48
C ARG A 451 -6.23 2.13 -29.66
N TRP A 452 -6.84 0.98 -29.91
CA TRP A 452 -7.73 0.83 -31.06
C TRP A 452 -9.10 1.47 -30.87
N LEU A 453 -9.52 1.69 -29.63
CA LEU A 453 -10.77 2.39 -29.33
C LEU A 453 -10.77 3.83 -29.87
N THR A 454 -9.66 4.55 -29.72
CA THR A 454 -9.51 5.90 -30.30
C THR A 454 -9.45 5.87 -31.82
N THR A 455 -8.91 4.81 -32.42
CA THR A 455 -8.94 4.62 -33.88
C THR A 455 -10.36 4.38 -34.37
N ALA A 456 -11.14 3.53 -33.69
CA ALA A 456 -12.55 3.31 -33.99
C ALA A 456 -13.37 4.60 -33.89
N ASN A 457 -13.16 5.41 -32.84
CA ASN A 457 -13.77 6.73 -32.69
C ASN A 457 -13.49 7.63 -33.90
N ARG A 458 -12.23 7.67 -34.35
CA ARG A 458 -11.82 8.48 -35.49
C ARG A 458 -12.34 7.97 -36.83
N ILE A 459 -12.47 6.64 -37.01
CA ILE A 459 -13.11 6.04 -38.19
C ILE A 459 -14.57 6.49 -38.29
N LEU A 460 -15.33 6.36 -37.21
CA LEU A 460 -16.73 6.78 -37.18
C LEU A 460 -16.88 8.30 -37.32
N ARG A 461 -15.98 9.08 -36.69
CA ARG A 461 -15.95 10.53 -36.88
C ARG A 461 -15.72 10.91 -38.34
N LEU A 462 -14.71 10.31 -38.98
CA LEU A 462 -14.41 10.57 -40.39
C LEU A 462 -15.57 10.16 -41.29
N TYR A 463 -16.21 9.03 -41.01
CA TYR A 463 -17.39 8.56 -41.73
C TYR A 463 -18.50 9.62 -41.78
N ALA A 464 -18.83 10.20 -40.62
CA ALA A 464 -19.88 11.23 -40.49
C ALA A 464 -19.53 12.58 -41.16
N THR A 465 -18.33 12.73 -41.72
CA THR A 465 -17.88 13.96 -42.42
C THR A 465 -17.91 13.82 -43.95
N LYS A 466 -18.38 12.67 -44.47
CA LYS A 466 -18.41 12.37 -45.90
C LYS A 466 -19.84 12.04 -46.35
N THR A 467 -20.35 12.81 -47.32
CA THR A 467 -21.62 12.51 -48.00
C THR A 467 -21.50 11.28 -48.89
N ASP A 468 -20.33 11.13 -49.54
CA ASP A 468 -19.98 9.98 -50.39
C ASP A 468 -18.63 9.41 -49.92
N PRO A 469 -18.62 8.58 -48.86
CA PRO A 469 -17.40 7.98 -48.32
C PRO A 469 -16.84 6.91 -49.26
N LEU A 470 -15.50 6.81 -49.31
CA LEU A 470 -14.80 5.71 -50.00
C LEU A 470 -15.34 4.35 -49.53
N GLU A 471 -15.44 3.39 -50.44
CA GLU A 471 -15.92 2.02 -50.15
C GLU A 471 -15.15 1.39 -48.97
N ASN A 472 -13.83 1.55 -48.92
CA ASN A 472 -13.01 1.06 -47.82
C ASN A 472 -13.34 1.74 -46.47
N LEU A 473 -13.73 3.02 -46.47
CA LEU A 473 -14.19 3.72 -45.27
C LEU A 473 -15.58 3.24 -44.84
N MET A 474 -16.49 3.00 -45.79
CA MET A 474 -17.78 2.35 -45.53
C MET A 474 -17.59 0.98 -44.86
N ILE A 475 -16.68 0.15 -45.36
CA ILE A 475 -16.39 -1.18 -44.80
C ILE A 475 -15.87 -1.05 -43.36
N LEU A 476 -14.93 -0.13 -43.11
CA LEU A 476 -14.39 0.09 -41.77
C LEU A 476 -15.44 0.61 -40.79
N ALA A 477 -16.22 1.63 -41.18
CA ALA A 477 -17.29 2.17 -40.35
C ALA A 477 -18.34 1.09 -40.06
N THR A 478 -18.73 0.30 -41.07
CA THR A 478 -19.67 -0.82 -40.91
C THR A 478 -19.12 -1.89 -39.97
N TYR A 479 -17.83 -2.22 -40.07
CA TYR A 479 -17.19 -3.16 -39.15
C TYR A 479 -17.17 -2.64 -37.72
N VAL A 480 -16.89 -1.36 -37.53
CA VAL A 480 -16.93 -0.74 -36.20
C VAL A 480 -18.34 -0.79 -35.61
N MET A 481 -19.34 -0.45 -36.42
CA MET A 481 -20.76 -0.43 -36.03
C MET A 481 -21.33 -1.82 -35.75
N LYS A 482 -20.99 -2.83 -36.57
CA LYS A 482 -21.59 -4.18 -36.47
C LYS A 482 -20.82 -5.15 -35.59
N VAL A 483 -19.51 -4.97 -35.41
CA VAL A 483 -18.64 -5.97 -34.75
C VAL A 483 -17.86 -5.34 -33.60
N TYR A 484 -16.93 -4.43 -33.89
CA TYR A 484 -15.97 -3.96 -32.89
C TYR A 484 -16.66 -3.27 -31.70
N GLY A 485 -17.52 -2.30 -31.96
CA GLY A 485 -18.22 -1.53 -30.94
C GLY A 485 -19.16 -2.39 -30.10
N PRO A 486 -20.11 -3.13 -30.70
CA PRO A 486 -21.01 -4.01 -29.95
C PRO A 486 -20.29 -5.04 -29.11
N MET A 487 -19.23 -5.68 -29.64
CA MET A 487 -18.42 -6.63 -28.86
C MET A 487 -17.63 -5.97 -27.75
N TRP A 488 -17.08 -4.77 -27.98
CA TRP A 488 -16.35 -4.03 -26.95
C TRP A 488 -17.23 -3.75 -25.72
N PHE A 489 -18.45 -3.26 -25.95
CA PHE A 489 -19.40 -3.00 -24.86
C PHE A 489 -19.97 -4.29 -24.26
N THR A 490 -20.24 -5.32 -25.07
CA THR A 490 -20.69 -6.63 -24.56
C THR A 490 -19.67 -7.25 -23.62
N ILE A 491 -18.38 -7.25 -24.00
CA ILE A 491 -17.28 -7.74 -23.17
C ILE A 491 -17.18 -6.94 -21.86
N LYS A 492 -17.37 -5.62 -21.93
CA LYS A 492 -17.32 -4.76 -20.75
C LYS A 492 -18.48 -4.99 -19.79
N CYS A 493 -19.71 -5.18 -20.31
CA CYS A 493 -20.88 -5.45 -19.49
C CYS A 493 -20.84 -6.84 -18.85
N ASN A 494 -20.21 -7.81 -19.53
CA ASN A 494 -20.18 -9.21 -19.11
C ASN A 494 -18.76 -9.74 -18.89
N PRO A 495 -17.94 -9.11 -18.01
CA PRO A 495 -16.51 -9.32 -17.99
C PRO A 495 -16.09 -10.69 -17.47
N SER A 496 -16.98 -11.48 -16.86
CA SER A 496 -16.64 -12.80 -16.30
C SER A 496 -16.06 -13.77 -17.34
N CYS A 497 -15.09 -14.59 -16.93
CA CYS A 497 -14.47 -15.64 -17.73
C CYS A 497 -15.47 -16.64 -18.32
N ILE A 498 -16.62 -16.87 -17.66
CA ILE A 498 -17.68 -17.76 -18.13
C ILE A 498 -18.34 -17.25 -19.42
N ASN A 499 -18.18 -15.96 -19.75
CA ASN A 499 -18.66 -15.38 -20.99
C ASN A 499 -17.60 -15.36 -22.09
N GLY A 500 -16.35 -15.72 -21.79
CA GLY A 500 -15.25 -15.59 -22.75
C GLY A 500 -15.45 -16.43 -24.01
N ALA A 501 -15.93 -17.67 -23.91
CA ALA A 501 -16.27 -18.49 -25.07
C ALA A 501 -17.46 -17.91 -25.85
N LYS A 502 -18.50 -17.44 -25.13
CA LYS A 502 -19.66 -16.77 -25.72
C LYS A 502 -19.24 -15.53 -26.53
N HIS A 503 -18.32 -14.72 -26.01
CA HIS A 503 -17.82 -13.54 -26.72
C HIS A 503 -17.05 -13.90 -28.00
N LEU A 504 -16.25 -14.97 -27.98
CA LEU A 504 -15.55 -15.45 -29.18
C LEU A 504 -16.55 -15.90 -30.25
N TRP A 505 -17.55 -16.70 -29.85
CA TRP A 505 -18.63 -17.14 -30.73
C TRP A 505 -19.44 -15.97 -31.31
N GLN A 506 -19.84 -15.01 -30.47
CA GLN A 506 -20.57 -13.81 -30.91
C GLN A 506 -19.75 -13.00 -31.92
N THR A 507 -18.44 -12.84 -31.69
CA THR A 507 -17.54 -12.15 -32.64
C THR A 507 -17.53 -12.86 -33.99
N ILE A 508 -17.38 -14.19 -34.00
CA ILE A 508 -17.42 -15.01 -35.22
C ILE A 508 -18.76 -14.83 -35.94
N SER A 509 -19.87 -14.96 -35.21
CA SER A 509 -21.22 -14.80 -35.75
C SER A 509 -21.42 -13.42 -36.40
N LEU A 510 -21.00 -12.35 -35.73
CA LEU A 510 -21.09 -10.98 -36.24
C LEU A 510 -20.17 -10.73 -37.44
N THR A 511 -19.13 -11.52 -37.67
CA THR A 511 -18.26 -11.39 -38.86
C THR A 511 -18.77 -12.16 -40.09
N ARG A 512 -19.82 -12.97 -39.97
CA ARG A 512 -20.34 -13.80 -41.07
C ARG A 512 -20.86 -13.00 -42.26
N TYR A 513 -21.26 -11.74 -42.09
CA TYR A 513 -21.73 -10.89 -43.20
C TYR A 513 -20.61 -10.43 -44.14
N LEU A 514 -19.35 -10.55 -43.73
CA LEU A 514 -18.22 -10.08 -44.52
C LEU A 514 -18.08 -10.88 -45.82
N SER A 515 -17.57 -10.21 -46.86
CA SER A 515 -17.22 -10.85 -48.13
C SER A 515 -16.12 -11.89 -47.94
N ALA A 516 -16.02 -12.82 -48.89
CA ALA A 516 -15.03 -13.90 -48.85
C ALA A 516 -13.59 -13.37 -48.70
N ASP A 517 -13.24 -12.31 -49.43
CA ASP A 517 -11.89 -11.72 -49.36
C ASP A 517 -11.57 -11.13 -47.99
N LEU A 518 -12.55 -10.46 -47.36
CA LEU A 518 -12.37 -9.89 -46.03
C LEU A 518 -12.33 -11.00 -44.95
N LYS A 519 -13.12 -12.07 -45.12
CA LYS A 519 -13.08 -13.24 -44.22
C LYS A 519 -11.70 -13.90 -44.19
N ILE A 520 -10.99 -14.01 -45.32
CA ILE A 520 -9.61 -14.53 -45.34
C ILE A 520 -8.70 -13.77 -44.37
N VAL A 521 -8.88 -12.46 -44.24
CA VAL A 521 -8.13 -11.61 -43.33
C VAL A 521 -8.60 -11.78 -41.89
N ILE A 522 -9.91 -11.67 -41.66
CA ILE A 522 -10.50 -11.67 -40.31
C ILE A 522 -10.42 -13.05 -39.65
N ASP A 523 -10.82 -14.11 -40.34
CA ASP A 523 -10.90 -15.46 -39.80
C ASP A 523 -9.51 -15.95 -39.38
N LYS A 524 -8.48 -15.60 -40.15
CA LYS A 524 -7.08 -15.88 -39.80
C LYS A 524 -6.66 -15.24 -38.49
N VAL A 525 -7.15 -14.04 -38.18
CA VAL A 525 -6.87 -13.34 -36.92
C VAL A 525 -7.66 -13.97 -35.78
N LEU A 526 -8.93 -14.29 -36.00
CA LEU A 526 -9.79 -14.95 -35.01
C LEU A 526 -9.24 -16.34 -34.63
N ILE A 527 -8.82 -17.15 -35.60
CA ILE A 527 -8.19 -18.46 -35.36
C ILE A 527 -6.92 -18.31 -34.50
N ARG A 528 -6.05 -17.35 -34.81
CA ARG A 528 -4.79 -17.15 -34.06
C ARG A 528 -5.00 -16.70 -32.62
N ASN A 529 -6.09 -15.99 -32.35
CA ASN A 529 -6.41 -15.43 -31.03
C ASN A 529 -7.61 -16.11 -30.35
N GLY A 530 -8.02 -17.27 -30.87
CA GLY A 530 -9.16 -18.06 -30.41
C GLY A 530 -8.93 -18.79 -29.08
N TYR A 531 -8.18 -18.22 -28.15
CA TYR A 531 -7.80 -18.87 -26.87
C TYR A 531 -9.02 -19.32 -26.05
N PHE A 532 -10.12 -18.57 -26.12
CA PHE A 532 -11.37 -18.93 -25.45
C PHE A 532 -12.15 -20.06 -26.15
N GLY A 533 -11.73 -20.50 -27.33
CA GLY A 533 -12.20 -21.74 -27.96
C GLY A 533 -11.53 -22.99 -27.41
N HIS A 534 -10.49 -22.87 -26.58
CA HIS A 534 -9.86 -24.03 -25.94
C HIS A 534 -10.90 -24.83 -25.12
N PRO A 535 -10.88 -26.18 -25.15
CA PRO A 535 -11.86 -27.01 -24.44
C PRO A 535 -12.04 -26.61 -22.98
N GLU A 536 -10.96 -26.33 -22.25
CA GLU A 536 -11.03 -25.89 -20.85
C GLU A 536 -11.83 -24.59 -20.68
N ASN A 537 -11.65 -23.62 -21.57
CA ASN A 537 -12.35 -22.33 -21.49
C ASN A 537 -13.84 -22.48 -21.87
N ILE A 538 -14.16 -23.36 -22.84
CA ILE A 538 -15.55 -23.68 -23.18
C ILE A 538 -16.22 -24.39 -22.00
N LEU A 539 -15.56 -25.37 -21.35
CA LEU A 539 -16.11 -26.06 -20.18
C LEU A 539 -16.37 -25.10 -19.00
N ILE A 540 -15.48 -24.13 -18.75
CA ILE A 540 -15.72 -23.08 -17.75
C ILE A 540 -16.94 -22.22 -18.11
N ALA A 541 -17.12 -21.87 -19.38
CA ALA A 541 -18.31 -21.16 -19.84
C ALA A 541 -19.59 -22.00 -19.67
N MET A 542 -19.53 -23.28 -20.01
CA MET A 542 -20.65 -24.21 -19.90
C MET A 542 -21.07 -24.44 -18.44
N LEU A 543 -20.13 -24.52 -17.49
CA LEU A 543 -20.45 -24.61 -16.05
C LEU A 543 -21.22 -23.38 -15.55
N GLY A 544 -21.00 -22.22 -16.17
CA GLY A 544 -21.71 -20.97 -15.89
C GLY A 544 -22.93 -20.71 -16.76
N ASP A 545 -23.36 -21.68 -17.59
CA ASP A 545 -24.53 -21.52 -18.45
C ASP A 545 -25.83 -21.60 -17.65
N ASP A 546 -26.85 -20.86 -18.07
CA ASP A 546 -28.18 -20.89 -17.43
C ASP A 546 -28.93 -22.19 -17.75
N ARG A 547 -28.62 -22.84 -18.87
CA ARG A 547 -29.21 -24.12 -19.29
C ARG A 547 -28.57 -25.27 -18.50
N GLU A 548 -29.39 -25.96 -17.70
CA GLU A 548 -28.94 -27.08 -16.87
C GLU A 548 -28.29 -28.20 -17.69
N ILE A 549 -28.87 -28.54 -18.85
CA ILE A 549 -28.33 -29.57 -19.76
C ILE A 549 -26.89 -29.25 -20.20
N ILE A 550 -26.55 -27.97 -20.40
CA ILE A 550 -25.20 -27.55 -20.79
C ILE A 550 -24.23 -27.68 -19.61
N ARG A 551 -24.67 -27.33 -18.40
CA ARG A 551 -23.88 -27.55 -17.18
C ARG A 551 -23.63 -29.04 -16.92
N GLU A 552 -24.63 -29.88 -17.16
CA GLU A 552 -24.52 -31.33 -17.02
C GLU A 552 -23.47 -31.91 -17.98
N LEU A 553 -23.53 -31.53 -19.26
CA LEU A 553 -22.53 -31.92 -20.26
C LEU A 553 -21.11 -31.48 -19.84
N ALA A 554 -20.95 -30.26 -19.34
CA ALA A 554 -19.67 -29.77 -18.85
C ALA A 554 -19.14 -30.63 -17.69
N CYS A 555 -19.99 -30.90 -16.70
CA CYS A 555 -19.65 -31.73 -15.55
C CYS A 555 -19.21 -33.13 -15.99
N GLN A 556 -19.93 -33.76 -16.93
CA GLN A 556 -19.57 -35.08 -17.46
C GLN A 556 -18.20 -35.07 -18.14
N GLN A 557 -17.92 -34.07 -18.98
CA GLN A 557 -16.61 -33.96 -19.66
C GLN A 557 -15.47 -33.69 -18.67
N ILE A 558 -15.70 -32.87 -17.65
CA ILE A 558 -14.72 -32.59 -16.59
C ILE A 558 -14.40 -33.86 -15.80
N LEU A 559 -15.42 -34.60 -15.35
CA LEU A 559 -15.23 -35.84 -14.60
C LEU A 559 -14.53 -36.91 -15.44
N LYS A 560 -14.85 -36.98 -16.74
CA LYS A 560 -14.15 -37.87 -17.68
C LYS A 560 -12.67 -37.50 -17.79
N ALA A 561 -12.36 -36.23 -18.02
CA ALA A 561 -10.97 -35.76 -18.13
C ALA A 561 -10.18 -35.97 -16.83
N ARG A 562 -10.84 -35.81 -15.67
CA ARG A 562 -10.27 -36.10 -14.34
C ARG A 562 -9.92 -37.59 -14.18
N ALA A 563 -10.79 -38.48 -14.65
CA ALA A 563 -10.58 -39.94 -14.55
C ALA A 563 -9.45 -40.45 -15.47
N GLU A 564 -9.26 -39.81 -16.63
CA GLU A 564 -8.21 -40.18 -17.59
C GLU A 564 -6.78 -39.89 -17.07
N ASN A 565 -6.63 -39.03 -16.05
CA ASN A 565 -5.40 -38.74 -15.30
C ASN A 565 -4.12 -38.66 -16.17
N ASP A 566 -4.14 -37.81 -17.19
CA ASP A 566 -3.03 -37.63 -18.14
C ASP A 566 -1.76 -37.17 -17.41
N GLN A 567 -0.76 -38.06 -17.34
CA GLN A 567 0.49 -37.79 -16.64
C GLN A 567 1.33 -36.78 -17.43
N GLY A 568 1.25 -35.50 -17.07
CA GLY A 568 2.15 -34.47 -17.58
C GLY A 568 1.55 -33.07 -17.65
N LEU A 569 2.40 -32.09 -17.95
CA LEU A 569 1.96 -30.71 -18.21
C LEU A 569 1.40 -30.60 -19.63
N ARG A 570 0.09 -30.36 -19.73
CA ARG A 570 -0.55 -30.12 -21.03
C ARG A 570 0.12 -28.97 -21.79
N THR A 571 0.17 -29.08 -23.12
CA THR A 571 0.57 -27.98 -24.00
C THR A 571 -0.68 -27.24 -24.45
N PHE A 572 -0.86 -25.99 -24.04
CA PHE A 572 -1.99 -25.17 -24.49
C PHE A 572 -1.89 -24.91 -25.99
N LYS A 573 -2.94 -25.24 -26.75
CA LYS A 573 -3.02 -25.00 -28.19
C LYS A 573 -4.38 -24.42 -28.54
N VAL A 574 -4.39 -23.34 -29.31
CA VAL A 574 -5.64 -22.79 -29.84
C VAL A 574 -6.23 -23.81 -30.83
N PRO A 575 -7.49 -24.27 -30.63
CA PRO A 575 -8.08 -25.29 -31.49
C PRO A 575 -8.58 -24.69 -32.82
N PRO A 576 -8.80 -25.53 -33.84
CA PRO A 576 -9.57 -25.13 -35.01
C PRO A 576 -10.98 -24.69 -34.59
N LEU A 577 -11.39 -23.50 -35.03
CA LEU A 577 -12.69 -22.93 -34.72
C LEU A 577 -13.72 -23.32 -35.79
N ASN A 578 -14.93 -23.61 -35.34
CA ASN A 578 -16.09 -23.82 -36.20
C ASN A 578 -16.78 -22.47 -36.48
N PHE A 579 -16.56 -21.93 -37.68
CA PHE A 579 -17.13 -20.64 -38.08
C PHE A 579 -18.64 -20.69 -38.34
N ASP A 580 -19.21 -21.88 -38.50
CA ASP A 580 -20.63 -22.12 -38.75
C ASP A 580 -21.41 -22.46 -37.47
N ALA A 581 -20.75 -22.45 -36.30
CA ALA A 581 -21.37 -22.81 -35.01
C ALA A 581 -22.60 -21.95 -34.68
N GLU A 582 -23.75 -22.56 -34.42
CA GLU A 582 -24.97 -21.83 -34.03
C GLU A 582 -24.99 -21.48 -32.54
N ASP A 583 -24.25 -22.21 -31.71
CA ASP A 583 -24.05 -21.95 -30.28
C ASP A 583 -22.56 -21.97 -29.93
N TYR A 584 -22.18 -21.33 -28.84
CA TYR A 584 -20.78 -21.32 -28.39
C TYR A 584 -20.30 -22.71 -27.96
N THR A 585 -21.20 -23.63 -27.59
CA THR A 585 -20.86 -25.02 -27.26
C THR A 585 -20.30 -25.79 -28.45
N ASP A 586 -20.60 -25.35 -29.68
CA ASP A 586 -20.18 -25.96 -30.94
C ASP A 586 -19.00 -25.21 -31.59
N LEU A 587 -18.35 -24.30 -30.85
CA LEU A 587 -17.20 -23.51 -31.30
C LEU A 587 -16.03 -24.36 -31.81
N ILE A 588 -15.94 -25.61 -31.35
CA ILE A 588 -14.89 -26.55 -31.72
C ILE A 588 -15.50 -27.90 -32.07
N LYS A 589 -14.76 -28.65 -32.88
CA LYS A 589 -15.00 -30.08 -33.03
C LYS A 589 -14.35 -30.80 -31.85
N TRP A 590 -15.15 -31.15 -30.84
CA TRP A 590 -14.68 -31.79 -29.60
C TRP A 590 -13.85 -33.05 -29.84
N GLN A 591 -14.17 -33.81 -30.90
CA GLN A 591 -13.48 -35.05 -31.28
C GLN A 591 -12.04 -34.80 -31.75
N ASP A 592 -11.77 -33.62 -32.31
CA ASP A 592 -10.45 -33.23 -32.84
C ASP A 592 -9.55 -32.61 -31.76
N CYS A 593 -10.08 -32.42 -30.55
CA CYS A 593 -9.42 -31.70 -29.46
C CYS A 593 -9.15 -32.63 -28.28
N LYS A 594 -7.92 -32.57 -27.73
CA LYS A 594 -7.64 -33.21 -26.43
C LYS A 594 -8.35 -32.43 -25.33
N ILE A 595 -9.29 -33.07 -24.64
CA ILE A 595 -9.98 -32.51 -23.50
C ILE A 595 -9.13 -32.78 -22.26
N THR A 596 -8.92 -31.74 -21.45
CA THR A 596 -8.21 -31.83 -20.18
C THR A 596 -9.07 -31.14 -19.12
N GLU A 597 -8.92 -31.55 -17.87
CA GLU A 597 -9.66 -30.92 -16.79
C GLU A 597 -9.21 -29.44 -16.68
N PRO A 598 -10.15 -28.47 -16.64
CA PRO A 598 -9.81 -27.06 -16.43
C PRO A 598 -9.08 -26.85 -15.10
N PRO A 599 -7.92 -26.15 -15.06
CA PRO A 599 -7.19 -25.90 -13.82
C PRO A 599 -8.01 -25.20 -12.71
N LEU A 600 -9.06 -24.47 -13.07
CA LEU A 600 -9.97 -23.86 -12.11
C LEU A 600 -10.84 -24.86 -11.33
N THR A 601 -11.04 -26.08 -11.84
CA THR A 601 -11.89 -27.10 -11.21
C THR A 601 -11.12 -28.10 -10.35
N TYR A 602 -9.78 -28.09 -10.37
CA TYR A 602 -8.93 -29.09 -9.69
C TYR A 602 -9.21 -29.23 -8.20
N ASN A 603 -9.57 -28.13 -7.52
CA ASN A 603 -9.84 -28.13 -6.09
C ASN A 603 -11.33 -28.33 -5.76
N LEU A 604 -12.17 -28.63 -6.74
CA LEU A 604 -13.60 -28.88 -6.55
C LEU A 604 -13.86 -30.39 -6.50
N SER A 605 -14.61 -30.84 -5.49
CA SER A 605 -15.01 -32.25 -5.41
C SER A 605 -16.02 -32.61 -6.50
N ASP A 606 -16.13 -33.90 -6.81
CA ASP A 606 -17.10 -34.41 -7.78
C ASP A 606 -18.54 -34.08 -7.35
N GLU A 607 -18.84 -34.15 -6.05
CA GLU A 607 -20.14 -33.79 -5.48
C GLU A 607 -20.43 -32.30 -5.69
N PHE A 608 -19.43 -31.44 -5.50
CA PHE A 608 -19.58 -30.01 -5.68
C PHE A 608 -19.76 -29.63 -7.16
N LEU A 609 -19.08 -30.32 -8.08
CA LEU A 609 -19.33 -30.17 -9.52
C LEU A 609 -20.77 -30.56 -9.88
N LYS A 610 -21.28 -31.66 -9.32
CA LYS A 610 -22.69 -32.06 -9.48
C LYS A 610 -23.68 -31.08 -8.84
N GLU A 611 -23.29 -30.41 -7.75
CA GLU A 611 -24.10 -29.33 -7.16
C GLU A 611 -24.17 -28.10 -8.08
N ILE A 612 -23.07 -27.73 -8.74
CA ILE A 612 -23.04 -26.65 -9.74
C ILE A 612 -24.01 -26.93 -10.89
N VAL A 613 -24.18 -28.19 -11.30
CA VAL A 613 -25.19 -28.56 -12.32
C VAL A 613 -26.59 -28.13 -11.88
N LYS A 614 -26.97 -28.40 -10.63
CA LYS A 614 -28.30 -28.07 -10.09
C LYS A 614 -28.50 -26.59 -9.81
N CYS A 615 -27.53 -25.96 -9.15
CA CYS A 615 -27.67 -24.62 -8.58
C CYS A 615 -27.01 -23.51 -9.42
N GLY A 616 -26.28 -23.88 -10.47
CA GLY A 616 -25.39 -22.99 -11.21
C GLY A 616 -24.22 -22.48 -10.37
N LEU A 617 -23.45 -21.53 -10.89
CA LEU A 617 -22.34 -20.88 -10.17
C LEU A 617 -22.81 -19.81 -9.16
N ARG A 618 -24.01 -19.96 -8.58
CA ARG A 618 -24.51 -19.05 -7.53
C ARG A 618 -23.74 -19.26 -6.23
N THR A 619 -23.43 -20.51 -5.91
CA THR A 619 -22.69 -20.93 -4.70
C THR A 619 -21.18 -21.00 -4.90
N CYS A 620 -20.67 -21.00 -6.14
CA CYS A 620 -19.24 -21.01 -6.45
C CYS A 620 -18.79 -19.71 -7.13
N GLN A 621 -18.56 -18.66 -6.34
CA GLN A 621 -18.00 -17.40 -6.84
C GLN A 621 -16.60 -17.60 -7.44
N SER A 622 -15.81 -18.50 -6.85
CA SER A 622 -14.40 -18.67 -7.18
C SER A 622 -14.06 -19.07 -8.64
N ILE A 623 -15.03 -19.55 -9.43
CA ILE A 623 -14.82 -19.76 -10.88
C ILE A 623 -15.13 -18.49 -11.68
N LYS A 624 -16.27 -17.84 -11.41
CA LYS A 624 -16.80 -16.76 -12.26
C LYS A 624 -16.17 -15.40 -12.02
N ASP A 625 -15.44 -15.22 -10.92
CA ASP A 625 -14.97 -13.89 -10.53
C ASP A 625 -13.80 -13.38 -11.40
N PHE A 626 -13.17 -14.24 -12.21
CA PHE A 626 -12.03 -13.83 -13.04
C PHE A 626 -12.50 -13.06 -14.29
N PRO A 627 -11.92 -11.89 -14.59
CA PRO A 627 -12.25 -11.16 -15.82
C PRO A 627 -11.69 -11.85 -17.08
N CYS A 628 -12.44 -11.88 -18.18
CA CYS A 628 -11.95 -12.33 -19.49
C CYS A 628 -11.08 -11.27 -20.22
N HIS A 629 -10.84 -10.12 -19.59
CA HIS A 629 -10.06 -9.01 -20.16
C HIS A 629 -9.09 -8.40 -19.13
N THR A 630 -8.06 -7.70 -19.58
CA THR A 630 -7.00 -7.11 -18.74
C THR A 630 -7.15 -5.60 -18.51
N GLN A 631 -8.34 -5.01 -18.67
CA GLN A 631 -8.55 -3.56 -18.53
C GLN A 631 -8.08 -2.98 -17.18
N ALA A 632 -8.22 -3.71 -16.07
CA ALA A 632 -7.70 -3.27 -14.78
C ALA A 632 -6.16 -3.15 -14.78
N VAL A 633 -5.48 -4.08 -15.47
CA VAL A 633 -4.03 -4.06 -15.64
C VAL A 633 -3.62 -2.81 -16.42
N GLU A 634 -4.31 -2.51 -17.52
CA GLU A 634 -4.05 -1.30 -18.34
C GLU A 634 -4.22 0.00 -17.55
N ARG A 635 -5.24 0.07 -16.66
CA ARG A 635 -5.42 1.22 -15.75
C ARG A 635 -4.23 1.36 -14.80
N CYS A 636 -3.74 0.24 -14.26
CA CYS A 636 -2.58 0.25 -13.37
C CYS A 636 -1.27 0.55 -14.11
N ILE A 637 -1.11 0.15 -15.37
CA ILE A 637 0.03 0.55 -16.21
C ILE A 637 0.12 2.07 -16.30
N LYS A 638 -1.00 2.77 -16.55
CA LYS A 638 -1.00 4.25 -16.55
C LYS A 638 -0.51 4.82 -15.23
N LEU A 639 -0.88 4.22 -14.10
CA LEU A 639 -0.41 4.65 -12.78
C LEU A 639 1.08 4.40 -12.59
N VAL A 640 1.61 3.28 -13.06
CA VAL A 640 3.06 3.00 -13.03
C VAL A 640 3.81 3.99 -13.91
N THR A 641 3.32 4.31 -15.11
CA THR A 641 3.94 5.32 -15.99
C THR A 641 4.01 6.69 -15.31
N GLU A 642 2.91 7.13 -14.68
CA GLU A 642 2.87 8.38 -13.91
C GLU A 642 3.84 8.35 -12.72
N ALA A 643 3.83 7.26 -11.95
CA ALA A 643 4.70 7.08 -10.79
C ALA A 643 6.20 7.05 -11.17
N SER A 644 6.53 6.40 -12.29
CA SER A 644 7.89 6.32 -12.83
C SER A 644 8.47 7.67 -13.21
N SER A 645 7.63 8.62 -13.58
CA SER A 645 8.05 10.00 -13.82
C SER A 645 8.12 10.84 -12.54
N ALA A 646 7.35 10.50 -11.51
CA ALA A 646 7.20 11.30 -10.30
C ALA A 646 8.20 10.96 -9.18
N VAL A 647 8.52 9.68 -8.99
CA VAL A 647 9.37 9.22 -7.87
C VAL A 647 10.46 8.27 -8.33
N CYS A 648 11.61 8.33 -7.66
CA CYS A 648 12.79 7.56 -8.00
C CYS A 648 12.90 6.28 -7.17
N GLY A 649 13.03 5.14 -7.85
CA GLY A 649 13.23 3.82 -7.27
C GLY A 649 11.93 3.03 -7.04
N GLU A 650 11.99 1.73 -7.26
CA GLU A 650 10.84 0.78 -7.24
C GLU A 650 10.02 0.88 -5.96
N ASN A 651 10.67 0.79 -4.78
CA ASN A 651 9.97 0.89 -3.49
C ASN A 651 9.23 2.23 -3.32
N LYS A 652 9.79 3.35 -3.79
CA LYS A 652 9.09 4.64 -3.67
C LYS A 652 7.93 4.74 -4.66
N ARG A 653 8.07 4.17 -5.86
CA ARG A 653 6.99 4.07 -6.86
C ARG A 653 5.82 3.26 -6.33
N ASP A 654 6.11 2.09 -5.76
CA ASP A 654 5.09 1.19 -5.23
C ASP A 654 4.27 1.85 -4.11
N GLY A 655 4.93 2.45 -3.12
CA GLY A 655 4.25 3.21 -2.07
C GLY A 655 3.40 4.37 -2.63
N PHE A 656 3.92 5.10 -3.62
CA PHE A 656 3.18 6.19 -4.28
C PHE A 656 1.93 5.69 -5.01
N ILE A 657 2.01 4.59 -5.76
CA ILE A 657 0.87 3.99 -6.46
C ILE A 657 -0.21 3.57 -5.45
N ARG A 658 0.19 2.86 -4.39
CA ARG A 658 -0.72 2.38 -3.33
C ARG A 658 -1.42 3.54 -2.62
N ALA A 659 -0.69 4.60 -2.30
CA ALA A 659 -1.26 5.81 -1.72
C ALA A 659 -2.33 6.44 -2.64
N ARG A 660 -2.09 6.50 -3.96
CA ARG A 660 -3.08 7.01 -4.91
C ARG A 660 -4.31 6.11 -5.02
N LEU A 661 -4.12 4.79 -5.04
CA LEU A 661 -5.21 3.83 -5.08
C LEU A 661 -6.09 3.95 -3.83
N LEU A 662 -5.48 3.98 -2.63
CA LEU A 662 -6.22 4.17 -1.39
C LEU A 662 -6.95 5.52 -1.36
N SER A 663 -6.32 6.61 -1.81
CA SER A 663 -6.98 7.92 -1.92
C SER A 663 -8.21 7.90 -2.82
N ARG A 664 -8.16 7.12 -3.92
CA ARG A 664 -9.30 6.96 -4.83
C ARG A 664 -10.43 6.15 -4.20
N GLN A 665 -10.10 5.11 -3.44
CA GLN A 665 -11.10 4.33 -2.70
C GLN A 665 -11.77 5.15 -1.60
N GLN A 666 -11.01 5.96 -0.86
CA GLN A 666 -11.54 6.77 0.23
C GLN A 666 -12.40 7.95 -0.25
N MET A 667 -12.09 8.54 -1.40
CA MET A 667 -12.79 9.73 -1.91
C MET A 667 -13.03 9.63 -3.43
N PRO A 668 -13.94 8.76 -3.91
CA PRO A 668 -14.07 8.45 -5.34
C PRO A 668 -14.36 9.68 -6.20
N ASN A 669 -15.36 10.51 -5.83
CA ASN A 669 -15.77 11.71 -6.57
C ASN A 669 -15.68 12.97 -5.69
N PHE A 670 -15.21 14.07 -6.29
CA PHE A 670 -15.07 15.37 -5.61
C PHE A 670 -15.92 16.48 -6.26
N ASP A 671 -16.73 16.12 -7.26
CA ASP A 671 -17.38 17.09 -8.14
C ASP A 671 -18.63 17.73 -7.53
N THR A 672 -19.29 17.07 -6.55
CA THR A 672 -20.47 17.63 -5.89
C THR A 672 -20.46 17.44 -4.36
N LYS A 673 -21.15 18.34 -3.64
CA LYS A 673 -21.35 18.21 -2.19
C LYS A 673 -22.16 16.96 -1.79
N LYS A 674 -22.91 16.36 -2.71
CA LYS A 674 -23.67 15.12 -2.45
C LYS A 674 -22.79 13.87 -2.47
N THR A 675 -21.57 13.97 -2.99
CA THR A 675 -20.62 12.86 -3.17
C THR A 675 -19.51 12.81 -2.12
N ILE A 676 -19.49 13.75 -1.18
CA ILE A 676 -18.64 13.79 0.02
C ILE A 676 -19.56 13.52 1.21
#